data_AF-A0A2V5Q9X0-F1
#
_entry.id   AF-A0A2V5Q9X0-F1
#
_cell.length_a   1.000
_cell.length_b   1.000
_cell.length_c   1.000
_cell.angle_alpha   90.00
_cell.angle_beta   90.00
_cell.angle_gamma   90.00
#
_symmetry.space_group_name_H-M   'P 1'
#
loop_
_entity.id
_entity.type
_entity.pdbx_description
1 polymer ?
#
loop_
_entity_poly.entity_id
_entity_poly.type
_entity_poly.pdbx_seq_one_letter_code
_entity_poly.pdbx_strand_id
1 'polypeptide(L)'
;MARCVEFSDALWRRSANSSAPLSLQWTKPMATVHDEIDNWLAADLYGELSEDEQRQLHTHLVDCAACRKTHQETKTMNKILEETLAQEKPDPAFEQRMLAVFRDRIPKRSGFVKLLSDLMRLRAAQITAVAAVLLGLVQLGRMITGETATTLRGREDHTNEGLFRQPAQVAATGQTRAGGLGKSDELAARQAKDMAVAKPEAAPGAISELRRFPATVAPANAAQTEVPAQETRSEAMSYATEPSPAETPAAATANRKLIRNATVQLEIVSFDGAVQKITAFASEEHGYVATTSSEKQANDKLRGEVVVKVLPENLDRFLQKIRGLGELKNQTLGTEDVTKAYFDTNARLKNAHLMEQRLIDMLKTKTGKVSDLLQVEKELGRVREDIEKMQGELKYWDSQVQFATVTISLAEKDMEEPAAFLIKERAQLSLYAPDVEKVYNDIKALASTRVQITNAQLNRDYSGRISATLSMLIAPEESDAVIGRTKGFGRVENFQTQTERIAQGGSGMSENAKTKRDKVELNMTISREEQEQPLQQTSLRIRSSSVDEKAKELRALAEKQGGRVRSSTFNRDPDGRELANVWLRVPMKNYPSLMQSLNSLGKVENVSVQRQDRTGTQVDEVNAPADVSIQVYSQGNIVSHESGPFATLRRTLAQSAGAIMWSLRMIGVAIAFLAPWVIAIVVIVWVAKRVIRARRKL
;
A
#
# COMPACT_ATOMS: atom_id res chain seq x y z
N MET A 1 -29.33 59.70 -17.29
CA MET A 1 -29.54 58.37 -16.68
C MET A 1 -28.15 57.80 -16.38
N ALA A 2 -27.41 58.14 -15.33
CA ALA A 2 -27.69 58.34 -13.90
C ALA A 2 -28.08 57.05 -13.15
N ARG A 3 -27.09 56.42 -12.50
CA ARG A 3 -27.01 56.09 -11.04
C ARG A 3 -25.87 55.08 -10.81
N CYS A 4 -24.75 55.49 -10.21
CA CYS A 4 -24.49 55.70 -8.77
C CYS A 4 -24.12 54.40 -8.05
N VAL A 5 -22.85 54.21 -7.69
CA VAL A 5 -22.43 53.71 -6.37
C VAL A 5 -21.11 54.42 -6.00
N GLU A 6 -21.20 55.37 -5.08
CA GLU A 6 -20.11 55.89 -4.24
C GLU A 6 -20.43 55.54 -2.77
N PHE A 7 -19.40 55.68 -1.92
CA PHE A 7 -19.38 55.74 -0.45
C PHE A 7 -19.46 54.42 0.33
N SER A 8 -18.74 54.22 1.43
CA SER A 8 -17.50 54.76 2.01
C SER A 8 -17.32 54.05 3.36
N ASP A 9 -16.09 54.11 3.86
CA ASP A 9 -15.67 53.83 5.23
C ASP A 9 -16.58 54.32 6.37
N ALA A 10 -16.31 53.69 7.52
CA ALA A 10 -16.46 54.14 8.90
C ALA A 10 -17.67 53.60 9.66
N LEU A 11 -17.40 52.68 10.59
CA LEU A 11 -18.02 52.68 11.91
C LEU A 11 -17.16 51.87 12.91
N TRP A 12 -16.91 52.51 14.07
CA TRP A 12 -16.40 52.00 15.35
C TRP A 12 -14.94 52.27 15.76
N ARG A 13 -14.78 53.41 16.46
CA ARG A 13 -13.82 53.61 17.57
C ARG A 13 -14.60 53.97 18.86
N ARG A 14 -14.00 53.60 20.02
CA ARG A 14 -14.36 53.79 21.45
C ARG A 14 -15.12 52.60 22.05
N SER A 15 -14.69 51.96 23.14
CA SER A 15 -14.20 52.55 24.42
C SER A 15 -12.98 51.84 25.03
N ALA A 16 -12.34 52.54 25.96
CA ALA A 16 -11.23 52.10 26.80
C ALA A 16 -11.67 51.91 28.27
N ASN A 17 -10.81 51.22 29.03
CA ASN A 17 -10.70 51.06 30.50
C ASN A 17 -11.42 49.90 31.19
N SER A 18 -10.62 48.90 31.59
CA SER A 18 -10.64 48.27 32.92
C SER A 18 -9.36 47.45 33.11
N SER A 19 -8.70 47.64 34.25
CA SER A 19 -7.41 47.09 34.66
C SER A 19 -7.56 45.98 35.70
N ALA A 20 -6.94 44.80 35.50
CA ALA A 20 -6.25 43.95 36.50
C ALA A 20 -6.00 42.51 35.97
N PRO A 21 -5.00 41.78 36.49
CA PRO A 21 -4.31 40.71 35.76
C PRO A 21 -4.82 39.31 36.14
N LEU A 22 -5.05 38.45 35.15
CA LEU A 22 -5.25 37.02 35.38
C LEU A 22 -4.47 36.22 34.33
N SER A 23 -3.54 35.44 34.86
CA SER A 23 -2.82 34.35 34.22
C SER A 23 -3.73 33.52 33.30
N LEU A 24 -3.41 33.44 32.01
CA LEU A 24 -4.01 32.45 31.13
C LEU A 24 -2.94 31.84 30.21
N GLN A 25 -2.95 30.52 30.29
CA GLN A 25 -2.11 29.57 29.61
C GLN A 25 -2.25 29.72 28.08
N TRP A 26 -1.18 29.35 27.39
CA TRP A 26 -1.15 29.25 25.95
C TRP A 26 -2.15 28.19 25.48
N THR A 27 -3.33 28.61 25.03
CA THR A 27 -4.18 27.77 24.20
C THR A 27 -3.73 27.93 22.75
N LYS A 28 -3.31 26.81 22.15
CA LYS A 28 -3.19 26.67 20.69
C LYS A 28 -4.49 27.16 20.04
N PRO A 29 -4.45 27.77 18.84
CA PRO A 29 -5.67 27.98 18.08
C PRO A 29 -6.27 26.61 17.77
N MET A 30 -7.37 26.27 18.43
CA MET A 30 -8.17 25.10 18.07
C MET A 30 -8.74 25.40 16.68
N ALA A 31 -8.44 24.53 15.70
CA ALA A 31 -9.23 24.47 14.48
C ALA A 31 -10.71 24.45 14.88
N THR A 32 -11.54 25.26 14.24
CA THR A 32 -12.96 25.25 14.59
C THR A 32 -13.52 23.89 14.16
N VAL A 33 -14.42 23.28 14.95
CA VAL A 33 -15.12 22.03 14.60
C VAL A 33 -15.72 22.10 13.17
N HIS A 34 -16.00 23.31 12.71
CA HIS A 34 -16.47 23.61 11.36
C HIS A 34 -15.44 23.32 10.25
N ASP A 35 -14.16 23.66 10.46
CA ASP A 35 -13.10 23.53 9.44
C ASP A 35 -12.72 22.07 9.18
N GLU A 36 -12.91 21.19 10.18
CA GLU A 36 -12.58 19.77 10.11
C GLU A 36 -13.81 18.88 10.30
N ILE A 37 -15.01 19.38 9.97
CA ILE A 37 -16.26 18.70 10.29
C ILE A 37 -16.29 17.23 9.81
N ASP A 38 -15.76 16.94 8.62
CA ASP A 38 -15.72 15.58 8.08
C ASP A 38 -14.93 14.60 8.95
N ASN A 39 -13.80 15.04 9.52
CA ASN A 39 -13.00 14.22 10.43
C ASN A 39 -13.74 13.95 11.74
N TRP A 40 -14.41 14.97 12.28
CA TRP A 40 -15.19 14.85 13.51
C TRP A 40 -16.42 13.96 13.34
N LEU A 41 -17.12 14.05 12.20
CA LEU A 41 -18.26 13.18 11.89
C LEU A 41 -17.83 11.72 11.66
N ALA A 42 -16.68 11.50 11.04
CA ALA A 42 -16.11 10.16 10.90
C ALA A 42 -15.71 9.57 12.25
N ALA A 43 -15.05 10.34 13.12
CA ALA A 43 -14.68 9.91 14.46
C ALA A 43 -15.92 9.62 15.35
N ASP A 44 -17.00 10.39 15.22
CA ASP A 44 -18.29 10.12 15.90
C ASP A 44 -18.92 8.80 15.45
N LEU A 45 -18.86 8.48 14.14
CA LEU A 45 -19.40 7.23 13.59
C LEU A 45 -18.70 5.99 14.15
N TYR A 46 -17.39 6.05 14.35
CA TYR A 46 -16.59 4.92 14.84
C TYR A 46 -16.39 4.92 16.37
N GLY A 47 -16.96 5.90 17.07
CA GLY A 47 -16.87 6.02 18.53
C GLY A 47 -15.46 6.38 19.02
N GLU A 48 -14.68 7.08 18.20
CA GLU A 48 -13.29 7.45 18.49
C GLU A 48 -13.15 8.82 19.18
N LEU A 49 -14.24 9.58 19.31
CA LEU A 49 -14.27 10.86 20.03
C LEU A 49 -14.24 10.64 21.55
N SER A 50 -13.46 11.46 22.26
CA SER A 50 -13.55 11.56 23.72
C SER A 50 -14.85 12.23 24.18
N GLU A 51 -15.25 12.06 25.45
CA GLU A 51 -16.49 12.65 25.99
C GLU A 51 -16.54 14.19 25.92
N ASP A 52 -15.37 14.85 25.96
CA ASP A 52 -15.27 16.31 25.84
C ASP A 52 -15.43 16.76 24.38
N GLU A 53 -14.83 16.03 23.43
CA GLU A 53 -14.96 16.27 22.00
C GLU A 53 -16.38 15.99 21.50
N GLN A 54 -17.01 14.92 21.97
CA GLN A 54 -18.39 14.60 21.63
C GLN A 54 -19.35 15.69 22.10
N ARG A 55 -19.11 16.29 23.27
CA ARG A 55 -19.88 17.46 23.74
C ARG A 55 -19.67 18.68 22.84
N GLN A 56 -18.44 18.97 22.43
CA GLN A 56 -18.13 20.09 21.53
C GLN A 56 -18.79 19.92 20.15
N LEU A 57 -18.72 18.72 19.57
CA LEU A 57 -19.40 18.39 18.32
C LEU A 57 -20.91 18.53 18.47
N HIS A 58 -21.49 18.03 19.56
CA HIS A 58 -22.93 18.13 19.81
C HIS A 58 -23.39 19.59 19.91
N THR A 59 -22.67 20.43 20.67
CA THR A 59 -22.93 21.87 20.73
C THR A 59 -22.85 22.52 19.34
N HIS A 60 -21.83 22.17 18.54
CA HIS A 60 -21.68 22.72 17.20
C HIS A 60 -22.82 22.30 16.24
N LEU A 61 -23.28 21.05 16.31
CA LEU A 61 -24.40 20.55 15.48
C LEU A 61 -25.74 21.21 15.85
N VAL A 62 -25.91 21.66 17.09
CA VAL A 62 -27.06 22.49 17.52
C VAL A 62 -27.00 23.88 16.88
N ASP A 63 -25.80 24.45 16.76
CA ASP A 63 -25.61 25.82 16.26
C ASP A 63 -25.52 25.91 14.72
N CYS A 64 -25.03 24.86 14.04
CA CYS A 64 -24.85 24.85 12.59
C CYS A 64 -25.79 23.86 11.86
N ALA A 65 -26.77 24.39 11.12
CA ALA A 65 -27.72 23.58 10.36
C ALA A 65 -27.08 22.80 9.20
N ALA A 66 -26.04 23.35 8.55
CA ALA A 66 -25.34 22.69 7.46
C ALA A 66 -24.61 21.42 7.94
N CYS A 67 -23.82 21.53 9.01
CA CYS A 67 -23.10 20.39 9.60
C CYS A 67 -24.04 19.30 10.14
N ARG A 68 -25.22 19.69 10.66
CA ARG A 68 -26.26 18.75 11.08
C ARG A 68 -26.81 17.93 9.92
N LYS A 69 -27.04 18.57 8.77
CA LYS A 69 -27.49 17.87 7.56
C LYS A 69 -26.44 16.86 7.10
N THR A 70 -25.17 17.27 7.04
CA THR A 70 -24.05 16.38 6.69
C THR A 70 -23.94 15.20 7.65
N HIS A 71 -24.07 15.40 8.96
CA HIS A 71 -24.08 14.30 9.94
C HIS A 71 -25.19 13.28 9.68
N GLN A 72 -26.39 13.75 9.34
CA GLN A 72 -27.53 12.90 9.06
C GLN A 72 -27.37 12.11 7.76
N GLU A 73 -26.80 12.73 6.73
CA GLU A 73 -26.43 12.05 5.47
C GLU A 73 -25.37 10.97 5.71
N THR A 74 -24.30 11.29 6.44
CA THR A 74 -23.21 10.36 6.77
C THR A 74 -23.69 9.17 7.61
N LYS A 75 -24.59 9.39 8.58
CA LYS A 75 -25.25 8.29 9.33
C LYS A 75 -26.15 7.43 8.46
N THR A 76 -26.90 8.04 7.54
CA THR A 76 -27.80 7.31 6.64
C THR A 76 -27.00 6.46 5.66
N MET A 77 -25.92 7.00 5.10
CA MET A 77 -25.00 6.28 4.21
C MET A 77 -24.35 5.09 4.92
N ASN A 78 -23.83 5.29 6.13
CA ASN A 78 -23.23 4.21 6.91
C ASN A 78 -24.25 3.09 7.19
N LYS A 79 -25.47 3.46 7.60
CA LYS A 79 -26.56 2.49 7.80
C LYS A 79 -26.89 1.68 6.53
N ILE A 80 -26.96 2.32 5.36
CA ILE A 80 -27.20 1.63 4.08
C ILE A 80 -26.04 0.68 3.76
N LEU A 81 -24.79 1.11 3.99
CA LEU A 81 -23.62 0.26 3.80
C LEU A 81 -23.64 -0.95 4.74
N GLU A 82 -23.99 -0.76 6.01
CA GLU A 82 -24.13 -1.86 6.98
C GLU A 82 -25.24 -2.83 6.57
N GLU A 83 -26.41 -2.34 6.16
CA GLU A 83 -27.53 -3.16 5.71
C GLU A 83 -27.20 -3.93 4.42
N THR A 84 -26.44 -3.32 3.50
CA THR A 84 -26.00 -3.95 2.25
C THR A 84 -24.93 -5.01 2.52
N LEU A 85 -23.92 -4.69 3.33
CA LEU A 85 -22.81 -5.59 3.65
C LEU A 85 -23.21 -6.69 4.66
N ALA A 86 -24.29 -6.49 5.42
CA ALA A 86 -24.84 -7.52 6.30
C ALA A 86 -25.33 -8.76 5.52
N GLN A 87 -25.74 -8.59 4.26
CA GLN A 87 -26.13 -9.70 3.38
C GLN A 87 -24.93 -10.49 2.85
N GLU A 88 -23.73 -9.89 2.86
CA GLU A 88 -22.48 -10.47 2.34
C GLU A 88 -21.58 -11.06 3.43
N LYS A 89 -22.07 -11.18 4.68
CA LYS A 89 -21.28 -11.73 5.78
C LYS A 89 -20.76 -13.14 5.39
N PRO A 90 -19.45 -13.39 5.53
CA PRO A 90 -18.87 -14.65 5.10
C PRO A 90 -19.46 -15.83 5.88
N ASP A 91 -19.65 -16.95 5.19
CA ASP A 91 -20.13 -18.21 5.76
C ASP A 91 -19.38 -18.55 7.06
N PRO A 92 -20.04 -18.96 8.16
CA PRO A 92 -19.39 -19.37 9.41
C PRO A 92 -18.25 -20.39 9.22
N ALA A 93 -18.23 -21.17 8.13
CA ALA A 93 -17.08 -22.02 7.81
C ALA A 93 -15.80 -21.23 7.46
N PHE A 94 -15.91 -20.04 6.87
CA PHE A 94 -14.79 -19.13 6.60
C PHE A 94 -14.20 -18.56 7.89
N GLU A 95 -15.05 -18.15 8.82
CA GLU A 95 -14.62 -17.66 10.13
C GLU A 95 -13.89 -18.75 10.92
N GLN A 96 -14.38 -19.99 10.86
CA GLN A 96 -13.69 -21.14 11.45
C GLN A 96 -12.33 -21.42 10.80
N ARG A 97 -12.19 -21.27 9.47
CA ARG A 97 -10.90 -21.39 8.78
C ARG A 97 -9.93 -20.29 9.19
N MET A 98 -10.40 -19.05 9.31
CA MET A 98 -9.58 -17.92 9.75
C MET A 98 -9.11 -18.09 11.20
N LEU A 99 -10.01 -18.51 12.10
CA LEU A 99 -9.69 -18.81 13.49
C LEU A 99 -8.76 -20.03 13.64
N ALA A 100 -8.88 -21.04 12.78
CA ALA A 100 -7.98 -22.18 12.75
C ALA A 100 -6.56 -21.76 12.35
N VAL A 101 -6.42 -20.95 11.29
CA VAL A 101 -5.12 -20.39 10.85
C VAL A 101 -4.49 -19.50 11.93
N PHE A 102 -5.30 -18.74 12.66
CA PHE A 102 -4.82 -17.90 13.75
C PHE A 102 -4.40 -18.73 14.98
N ARG A 103 -5.15 -19.78 15.32
CA ARG A 103 -4.81 -20.73 16.39
C ARG A 103 -3.54 -21.54 16.07
N ASP A 104 -3.32 -21.91 14.81
CA ASP A 104 -2.13 -22.63 14.39
C ASP A 104 -0.88 -21.73 14.30
N ARG A 105 -1.04 -20.41 14.17
CA ARG A 105 0.09 -19.45 14.25
C ARG A 105 0.55 -19.13 15.67
N ILE A 106 -0.21 -19.51 16.70
CA ILE A 106 0.21 -19.37 18.09
C ILE A 106 0.74 -20.73 18.55
N PRO A 107 2.06 -20.92 18.70
CA PRO A 107 2.57 -22.20 19.18
C PRO A 107 2.01 -22.49 20.57
N LYS A 108 1.39 -23.67 20.73
CA LYS A 108 0.97 -24.21 22.03
C LYS A 108 2.18 -24.20 22.97
N ARG A 109 2.21 -23.24 23.91
CA ARG A 109 3.20 -23.24 25.00
C ARG A 109 3.01 -24.53 25.80
N SER A 110 4.01 -25.38 25.77
CA SER A 110 4.09 -26.59 26.60
C SER A 110 4.05 -26.22 28.08
N GLY A 111 3.47 -27.12 28.89
CA GLY A 111 3.08 -26.92 30.29
C GLY A 111 4.19 -26.60 31.31
N PHE A 112 5.41 -26.29 30.86
CA PHE A 112 6.54 -25.97 31.74
C PHE A 112 6.51 -24.51 32.26
N VAL A 113 5.86 -23.59 31.53
CA VAL A 113 5.83 -22.16 31.89
C VAL A 113 4.87 -21.88 33.05
N LYS A 114 3.81 -22.68 33.21
CA LYS A 114 2.85 -22.54 34.32
C LYS A 114 3.48 -22.95 35.67
N LEU A 115 4.36 -23.96 35.65
CA LEU A 115 5.11 -24.39 36.82
C LEU A 115 6.14 -23.33 37.26
N LEU A 116 6.78 -22.64 36.30
CA LEU A 116 7.74 -21.56 36.58
C LEU A 116 7.08 -20.28 37.09
N SER A 117 5.89 -19.92 36.60
CA SER A 117 5.15 -18.74 37.08
C SER A 117 4.61 -18.92 38.49
N ASP A 118 4.13 -20.13 38.83
CA ASP A 118 3.64 -20.44 40.17
C ASP A 118 4.79 -20.57 41.19
N LEU A 119 5.96 -21.04 40.77
CA LEU A 119 7.17 -21.07 41.61
C LEU A 119 7.70 -19.65 41.91
N MET A 120 7.59 -18.70 40.95
CA MET A 120 7.99 -17.31 41.17
C MET A 120 7.04 -16.54 42.09
N ARG A 121 5.73 -16.82 42.05
CA ARG A 121 4.75 -16.21 42.97
C ARG A 121 4.96 -16.62 44.42
N LEU A 122 5.43 -17.84 44.67
CA LEU A 122 5.79 -18.31 46.02
C LEU A 122 7.05 -17.64 46.58
N ARG A 123 8.01 -17.22 45.74
CA ARG A 123 9.21 -16.50 46.20
C ARG A 123 8.99 -15.01 46.43
N ALA A 124 8.04 -14.39 45.73
CA ALA A 124 7.70 -12.97 45.95
C ALA A 124 7.08 -12.72 47.34
N ALA A 125 6.25 -13.64 47.84
CA ALA A 125 5.66 -13.55 49.18
C ALA A 125 6.69 -13.75 50.31
N GLN A 126 7.76 -14.52 50.07
CA GLN A 126 8.85 -14.69 51.04
C GLN A 126 9.80 -13.48 51.09
N ILE A 127 10.00 -12.80 49.97
CA ILE A 127 10.90 -11.62 49.89
C ILE A 127 10.26 -10.39 50.55
N THR A 128 8.94 -10.19 50.43
CA THR A 128 8.25 -9.08 51.11
C THR A 128 8.21 -9.24 52.63
N ALA A 129 8.08 -10.47 53.14
CA ALA A 129 8.14 -10.74 54.58
C ALA A 129 9.55 -10.46 55.17
N VAL A 130 10.62 -10.82 54.45
CA VAL A 130 12.00 -10.54 54.88
C VAL A 130 12.34 -9.06 54.81
N ALA A 131 11.86 -8.34 53.79
CA ALA A 131 12.04 -6.90 53.67
C ALA A 131 11.33 -6.12 54.79
N ALA A 132 10.14 -6.55 55.22
CA ALA A 132 9.42 -5.94 56.34
C ALA A 132 10.14 -6.17 57.69
N VAL A 133 10.72 -7.35 57.91
CA VAL A 133 11.51 -7.65 59.13
C VAL A 133 12.82 -6.86 59.15
N LEU A 134 13.48 -6.69 58.01
CA LEU A 134 14.70 -5.87 57.91
C LEU A 134 14.40 -4.37 58.10
N LEU A 135 13.28 -3.85 57.59
CA LEU A 135 12.84 -2.48 57.85
C LEU A 135 12.46 -2.25 59.33
N GLY A 136 11.84 -3.24 59.98
CA GLY A 136 11.58 -3.21 61.42
C GLY A 136 12.85 -3.17 62.28
N LEU A 137 13.89 -3.93 61.90
CA LEU A 137 15.19 -3.91 62.57
C LEU A 137 15.96 -2.59 62.35
N VAL A 138 15.83 -1.98 61.17
CA VAL A 138 16.44 -0.66 60.87
C VAL A 138 15.73 0.47 61.64
N GLN A 139 14.41 0.38 61.82
CA GLN A 139 13.68 1.34 62.67
C GLN A 139 13.98 1.16 64.16
N LEU A 140 14.15 -0.08 64.64
CA LEU A 140 14.61 -0.33 66.02
C LEU A 140 16.04 0.21 66.25
N GLY A 141 16.93 0.11 65.25
CA GLY A 141 18.27 0.70 65.29
C GLY A 141 18.24 2.22 65.38
N ARG A 142 17.31 2.88 64.66
CA ARG A 142 17.12 4.35 64.69
C ARG A 142 16.49 4.87 65.99
N MET A 143 15.82 4.05 66.79
CA MET A 143 15.34 4.47 68.12
C MET A 143 16.41 4.30 69.22
N ILE A 144 17.41 3.44 69.02
CA ILE A 144 18.51 3.22 69.97
C ILE A 144 19.67 4.20 69.72
N THR A 145 19.84 4.66 68.48
CA THR A 145 20.84 5.68 68.10
C THR A 145 20.10 6.99 67.84
N GLY A 146 19.96 7.81 68.90
CA GLY A 146 19.21 9.06 68.86
C GLY A 146 19.82 10.12 67.94
N GLU A 147 19.59 10.01 66.63
CA GLU A 147 19.96 11.00 65.64
C GLU A 147 18.71 11.62 65.00
N THR A 148 18.38 12.84 65.45
CA THR A 148 17.43 13.73 64.79
C THR A 148 18.17 14.51 63.70
N ALA A 149 17.74 14.36 62.44
CA ALA A 149 18.24 15.19 61.34
C ALA A 149 17.14 16.14 60.85
N THR A 150 17.38 17.41 61.15
CA THR A 150 16.78 18.60 60.55
C THR A 150 16.93 18.62 59.03
N THR A 151 15.87 19.06 58.37
CA THR A 151 15.81 19.37 56.95
C THR A 151 16.58 20.64 56.61
N LEU A 152 17.35 20.67 55.52
CA LEU A 152 17.64 21.92 54.80
C LEU A 152 17.67 21.74 53.28
N ARG A 153 17.13 22.80 52.65
CA ARG A 153 16.85 23.08 51.24
C ARG A 153 18.09 23.12 50.35
N GLY A 154 17.88 22.83 49.06
CA GLY A 154 18.89 22.91 48.02
C GLY A 154 19.03 24.25 47.31
N ARG A 155 20.09 24.36 46.51
CA ARG A 155 20.24 25.21 45.32
C ARG A 155 21.48 24.79 44.49
N GLU A 156 21.21 24.51 43.21
CA GLU A 156 21.97 24.68 41.94
C GLU A 156 23.45 24.22 41.74
N ASP A 157 23.57 23.29 40.78
CA ASP A 157 24.39 23.27 39.54
C ASP A 157 25.86 22.79 39.44
N HIS A 158 26.06 22.10 38.29
CA HIS A 158 27.25 21.47 37.68
C HIS A 158 27.62 20.08 38.27
N THR A 159 27.81 18.99 37.51
CA THR A 159 28.62 18.82 36.29
C THR A 159 28.20 17.57 35.48
N ASN A 160 28.77 17.50 34.27
CA ASN A 160 28.63 16.50 33.22
C ASN A 160 29.88 15.57 33.21
N GLU A 161 29.71 14.25 33.14
CA GLU A 161 30.71 13.24 32.67
C GLU A 161 29.98 11.90 32.47
N GLY A 162 29.90 11.33 31.27
CA GLY A 162 30.93 10.46 30.67
C GLY A 162 30.50 8.98 30.80
N LEU A 163 29.82 8.40 29.80
CA LEU A 163 30.37 7.56 28.71
C LEU A 163 30.59 6.05 29.03
N PHE A 164 29.91 5.25 28.20
CA PHE A 164 30.15 3.86 27.77
C PHE A 164 29.81 2.65 28.66
N ARG A 165 28.84 1.85 28.14
CA ARG A 165 29.10 0.44 27.78
C ARG A 165 28.22 0.00 26.59
N GLN A 166 28.84 -0.37 25.48
CA GLN A 166 28.20 -1.12 24.39
C GLN A 166 27.82 -2.53 24.84
N PRO A 167 26.74 -3.11 24.30
CA PRO A 167 26.65 -4.54 24.08
C PRO A 167 26.90 -4.87 22.60
N ALA A 168 27.93 -5.66 22.34
CA ALA A 168 28.10 -6.37 21.08
C ALA A 168 27.11 -7.54 21.01
N GLN A 169 26.62 -7.77 19.80
CA GLN A 169 25.75 -8.87 19.41
C GLN A 169 26.49 -10.21 19.47
N VAL A 170 25.78 -11.25 19.92
CA VAL A 170 26.13 -12.65 19.71
C VAL A 170 25.04 -13.25 18.84
N ALA A 171 25.43 -13.83 17.71
CA ALA A 171 24.70 -14.89 17.04
C ALA A 171 25.59 -16.13 16.95
N ALA A 172 25.05 -17.22 17.51
CA ALA A 172 25.23 -18.64 17.18
C ALA A 172 26.63 -19.22 16.92
N THR A 173 27.08 -20.04 17.88
CA THR A 173 27.93 -21.21 17.64
C THR A 173 27.07 -22.40 17.20
N GLY A 174 27.35 -22.92 15.99
CA GLY A 174 27.12 -24.32 15.60
C GLY A 174 28.42 -25.12 15.76
N GLN A 175 28.28 -26.38 16.15
CA GLN A 175 29.31 -27.24 16.75
C GLN A 175 30.46 -27.66 15.81
N THR A 176 31.61 -27.87 16.45
CA THR A 176 32.80 -28.59 15.98
C THR A 176 32.55 -30.06 15.65
N ARG A 177 33.18 -30.55 14.57
CA ARG A 177 33.79 -31.89 14.52
C ARG A 177 35.15 -31.80 13.82
N ALA A 178 36.13 -32.46 14.40
CA ALA A 178 37.56 -32.30 14.16
C ALA A 178 38.14 -33.25 13.10
N GLY A 179 39.33 -32.88 12.61
CA GLY A 179 40.34 -33.72 11.91
C GLY A 179 40.37 -33.48 10.40
N GLY A 180 41.48 -33.17 9.73
CA GLY A 180 42.90 -33.04 10.08
C GLY A 180 43.71 -33.09 8.78
N LEU A 181 44.89 -32.43 8.75
CA LEU A 181 45.98 -32.59 7.75
C LEU A 181 45.64 -32.13 6.31
N GLY A 182 46.45 -31.41 5.53
CA GLY A 182 47.79 -30.85 5.66
C GLY A 182 48.27 -30.40 4.27
N LYS A 183 48.99 -29.27 4.22
CA LYS A 183 50.04 -28.86 3.27
C LYS A 183 49.76 -28.54 1.77
N SER A 184 50.65 -27.65 1.32
CA SER A 184 51.04 -27.13 -0.03
C SER A 184 50.11 -26.09 -0.67
N ASP A 185 50.55 -24.84 -0.89
CA ASP A 185 51.62 -24.35 -1.82
C ASP A 185 51.29 -24.73 -3.27
N GLU A 186 51.43 -23.96 -4.34
CA GLU A 186 51.79 -22.57 -4.69
C GLU A 186 51.59 -22.51 -6.24
N LEU A 187 51.52 -21.32 -6.83
CA LEU A 187 51.88 -20.99 -8.23
C LEU A 187 51.11 -21.66 -9.40
N ALA A 188 50.32 -20.90 -10.16
CA ALA A 188 50.72 -19.99 -11.25
C ALA A 188 51.00 -20.67 -12.61
N ALA A 189 50.12 -20.34 -13.56
CA ALA A 189 50.35 -20.03 -14.97
C ALA A 189 51.33 -20.88 -15.81
N ARG A 190 50.82 -21.45 -16.92
CA ARG A 190 51.32 -21.23 -18.29
C ARG A 190 50.43 -21.91 -19.35
N GLN A 191 50.15 -21.15 -20.42
CA GLN A 191 50.15 -21.51 -21.86
C GLN A 191 49.25 -22.67 -22.35
N ALA A 192 48.66 -22.68 -23.55
CA ALA A 192 48.64 -21.80 -24.70
C ALA A 192 47.41 -22.14 -25.57
N LYS A 193 47.11 -21.24 -26.51
CA LYS A 193 46.15 -21.37 -27.62
C LYS A 193 46.30 -22.69 -28.39
N ASP A 194 45.18 -23.23 -28.89
CA ASP A 194 44.89 -23.30 -30.34
C ASP A 194 43.48 -23.84 -30.67
N MET A 195 42.88 -23.21 -31.69
CA MET A 195 41.86 -23.69 -32.66
C MET A 195 40.53 -24.29 -32.14
N ALA A 196 39.36 -23.65 -32.29
CA ALA A 196 38.56 -23.35 -33.50
C ALA A 196 37.37 -24.33 -33.71
N VAL A 197 36.16 -23.75 -33.61
CA VAL A 197 34.94 -23.98 -34.41
C VAL A 197 34.04 -25.21 -34.16
N ALA A 198 32.74 -24.86 -34.01
CA ALA A 198 31.50 -25.58 -34.36
C ALA A 198 30.65 -26.30 -33.27
N LYS A 199 29.52 -25.63 -33.00
CA LYS A 199 28.10 -26.10 -32.98
C LYS A 199 27.64 -27.12 -31.91
N PRO A 200 26.53 -26.83 -31.20
CA PRO A 200 25.87 -27.79 -30.31
C PRO A 200 24.78 -28.62 -31.03
N GLU A 201 24.87 -29.94 -30.85
CA GLU A 201 23.83 -30.99 -30.93
C GLU A 201 23.37 -31.24 -29.47
N ALA A 202 22.15 -31.62 -29.07
CA ALA A 202 20.90 -32.04 -29.69
C ALA A 202 19.75 -31.86 -28.64
N ALA A 203 18.49 -31.83 -29.10
CA ALA A 203 17.25 -31.82 -28.31
C ALA A 203 16.69 -33.27 -28.12
N PRO A 204 15.41 -33.50 -27.75
CA PRO A 204 14.62 -33.14 -26.56
C PRO A 204 14.09 -34.39 -25.79
N GLY A 205 13.46 -34.21 -24.62
CA GLY A 205 12.77 -35.30 -23.91
C GLY A 205 11.68 -34.78 -22.97
N ALA A 206 10.43 -35.09 -23.29
CA ALA A 206 9.20 -34.72 -22.59
C ALA A 206 8.75 -35.81 -21.62
N ILE A 207 8.19 -35.44 -20.46
CA ILE A 207 7.04 -36.15 -19.87
C ILE A 207 6.31 -35.24 -18.86
N SER A 208 5.03 -34.95 -19.15
CA SER A 208 4.01 -34.51 -18.19
C SER A 208 3.03 -35.66 -18.02
N GLU A 209 2.81 -36.13 -16.79
CA GLU A 209 1.84 -37.17 -16.46
C GLU A 209 0.63 -36.63 -15.69
N LEU A 210 -0.45 -37.39 -15.89
CA LEU A 210 -1.86 -37.04 -15.86
C LEU A 210 -2.56 -37.17 -14.49
N ARG A 211 -3.70 -36.46 -14.43
CA ARG A 211 -4.90 -36.73 -13.62
C ARG A 211 -5.35 -38.20 -13.67
N ARG A 212 -5.91 -38.70 -12.56
CA ARG A 212 -6.78 -39.90 -12.52
C ARG A 212 -7.98 -39.71 -11.57
N PHE A 213 -9.17 -40.00 -12.09
CA PHE A 213 -10.27 -40.65 -11.37
C PHE A 213 -10.53 -42.02 -12.03
N PRO A 214 -10.93 -43.07 -11.30
CA PRO A 214 -11.06 -44.42 -11.84
C PRO A 214 -12.52 -44.88 -12.08
N ALA A 215 -12.65 -45.75 -13.08
CA ALA A 215 -13.73 -46.71 -13.36
C ALA A 215 -13.02 -47.82 -14.19
N THR A 216 -13.20 -49.14 -14.11
CA THR A 216 -14.23 -50.06 -13.63
C THR A 216 -13.55 -51.46 -13.50
N VAL A 217 -14.12 -52.37 -12.71
CA VAL A 217 -13.64 -53.75 -12.49
C VAL A 217 -14.18 -54.70 -13.60
N ALA A 218 -13.32 -55.61 -14.06
CA ALA A 218 -13.52 -56.72 -15.02
C ALA A 218 -14.34 -57.90 -14.39
N PRO A 219 -14.60 -59.08 -15.01
CA PRO A 219 -13.89 -59.72 -16.12
C PRO A 219 -14.72 -60.55 -17.15
N ALA A 220 -13.94 -61.24 -18.00
CA ALA A 220 -14.21 -61.96 -19.23
C ALA A 220 -14.60 -63.45 -19.10
N ASN A 221 -15.10 -64.00 -20.21
CA ASN A 221 -14.84 -65.33 -20.83
C ASN A 221 -15.73 -65.44 -22.10
N ALA A 222 -15.49 -66.18 -23.18
CA ALA A 222 -14.39 -66.95 -23.77
C ALA A 222 -14.85 -67.30 -25.21
N ALA A 223 -13.97 -67.17 -26.22
CA ALA A 223 -13.52 -68.24 -27.13
C ALA A 223 -14.29 -68.44 -28.47
N GLN A 224 -13.50 -68.31 -29.54
CA GLN A 224 -13.48 -68.83 -30.94
C GLN A 224 -14.66 -69.70 -31.42
N THR A 225 -15.08 -69.69 -32.70
CA THR A 225 -14.46 -70.45 -33.82
C THR A 225 -15.14 -70.17 -35.19
N GLU A 226 -14.31 -70.10 -36.25
CA GLU A 226 -14.48 -70.40 -37.70
C GLU A 226 -15.59 -69.82 -38.63
N VAL A 227 -15.15 -69.65 -39.89
CA VAL A 227 -15.73 -69.09 -41.14
C VAL A 227 -15.86 -70.31 -42.11
N PRO A 228 -16.83 -70.46 -43.07
CA PRO A 228 -16.82 -69.68 -44.33
C PRO A 228 -18.11 -69.53 -45.18
N ALA A 229 -17.88 -68.83 -46.30
CA ALA A 229 -18.69 -68.28 -47.38
C ALA A 229 -19.69 -69.21 -48.13
N GLN A 230 -20.75 -68.63 -48.74
CA GLN A 230 -20.89 -68.41 -50.20
C GLN A 230 -22.25 -67.82 -50.63
N GLU A 231 -22.25 -67.26 -51.84
CA GLU A 231 -23.27 -66.53 -52.61
C GLU A 231 -24.62 -67.25 -52.80
N THR A 232 -25.74 -66.49 -52.92
CA THR A 232 -26.61 -66.48 -54.13
C THR A 232 -27.80 -65.49 -54.08
N ARG A 233 -28.00 -64.91 -55.27
CA ARG A 233 -29.10 -64.16 -55.92
C ARG A 233 -30.58 -64.35 -55.49
N SER A 234 -31.30 -63.21 -55.55
CA SER A 234 -32.65 -62.90 -56.09
C SER A 234 -33.92 -63.68 -55.70
N GLU A 235 -34.91 -62.97 -55.15
CA GLU A 235 -36.24 -62.59 -55.73
C GLU A 235 -37.13 -62.01 -54.59
N ALA A 236 -37.43 -60.70 -54.59
CA ALA A 236 -38.63 -60.08 -55.13
C ALA A 236 -39.97 -60.56 -54.52
N MET A 237 -40.55 -59.74 -53.63
CA MET A 237 -42.01 -59.57 -53.57
C MET A 237 -42.36 -58.13 -53.14
N SER A 238 -43.00 -57.43 -54.07
CA SER A 238 -43.50 -56.06 -53.95
C SER A 238 -44.78 -55.99 -53.13
N TYR A 239 -44.93 -54.96 -52.31
CA TYR A 239 -46.22 -54.32 -52.11
C TYR A 239 -46.14 -52.88 -52.58
N ALA A 240 -46.82 -52.63 -53.69
CA ALA A 240 -47.09 -51.31 -54.21
C ALA A 240 -48.03 -50.57 -53.25
N THR A 241 -47.67 -49.34 -52.89
CA THR A 241 -48.63 -48.32 -52.50
C THR A 241 -48.32 -47.11 -53.39
N GLU A 242 -49.31 -46.75 -54.19
CA GLU A 242 -49.25 -45.68 -55.18
C GLU A 242 -48.89 -44.34 -54.52
N PRO A 243 -48.09 -43.48 -55.19
CA PRO A 243 -47.83 -42.13 -54.75
C PRO A 243 -49.05 -41.25 -55.07
N SER A 244 -49.83 -40.92 -54.05
CA SER A 244 -50.77 -39.80 -54.13
C SER A 244 -49.97 -38.50 -54.30
N PRO A 245 -50.29 -37.63 -55.28
CA PRO A 245 -49.59 -36.38 -55.46
C PRO A 245 -49.88 -35.49 -54.26
N ALA A 246 -48.86 -35.28 -53.42
CA ALA A 246 -48.92 -34.30 -52.36
C ALA A 246 -49.08 -32.91 -52.99
N GLU A 247 -50.33 -32.44 -53.02
CA GLU A 247 -50.63 -31.02 -53.14
C GLU A 247 -49.76 -30.26 -52.14
N THR A 248 -48.95 -29.37 -52.68
CA THR A 248 -48.16 -28.41 -51.93
C THR A 248 -49.11 -27.58 -51.05
N PRO A 249 -48.98 -27.59 -49.71
CA PRO A 249 -49.76 -26.68 -48.87
C PRO A 249 -49.13 -25.29 -48.94
N ALA A 250 -49.30 -24.59 -50.06
CA ALA A 250 -48.92 -23.18 -50.21
C ALA A 250 -49.77 -22.24 -49.33
N ALA A 251 -50.86 -22.74 -48.72
CA ALA A 251 -51.77 -21.97 -47.86
C ALA A 251 -51.36 -21.93 -46.37
N ALA A 252 -50.40 -22.73 -45.91
CA ALA A 252 -50.04 -22.82 -44.48
C ALA A 252 -49.09 -21.70 -44.01
N THR A 253 -48.49 -20.92 -44.92
CA THR A 253 -47.49 -19.89 -44.56
C THR A 253 -48.12 -18.55 -44.21
N ALA A 254 -49.34 -18.25 -44.69
CA ALA A 254 -49.99 -16.95 -44.50
C ALA A 254 -50.44 -16.67 -43.05
N ASN A 255 -50.49 -17.69 -42.19
CA ASN A 255 -50.95 -17.55 -40.81
C ASN A 255 -49.85 -17.77 -39.77
N ARG A 256 -48.59 -17.87 -40.20
CA ARG A 256 -47.45 -17.96 -39.27
C ARG A 256 -47.05 -16.58 -38.79
N LYS A 257 -46.86 -16.44 -37.47
CA LYS A 257 -46.35 -15.24 -36.82
C LYS A 257 -44.85 -15.43 -36.60
N LEU A 258 -44.04 -14.96 -37.55
CA LEU A 258 -42.58 -15.05 -37.52
C LEU A 258 -41.96 -13.69 -37.20
N ILE A 259 -41.13 -13.64 -36.17
CA ILE A 259 -40.32 -12.46 -35.84
C ILE A 259 -38.95 -12.66 -36.48
N ARG A 260 -38.47 -11.66 -37.23
CA ARG A 260 -37.15 -11.70 -37.88
C ARG A 260 -36.30 -10.54 -37.41
N ASN A 261 -35.08 -10.85 -36.97
CA ASN A 261 -34.11 -9.88 -36.51
C ASN A 261 -32.75 -10.13 -37.17
N ALA A 262 -32.02 -9.06 -37.48
CA ALA A 262 -30.67 -9.16 -38.00
C ALA A 262 -29.75 -8.18 -37.28
N THR A 263 -28.54 -8.63 -36.97
CA THR A 263 -27.47 -7.77 -36.49
C THR A 263 -26.32 -7.83 -37.49
N VAL A 264 -25.81 -6.66 -37.88
CA VAL A 264 -24.76 -6.55 -38.89
C VAL A 264 -23.69 -5.59 -38.40
N GLN A 265 -22.44 -5.99 -38.50
CA GLN A 265 -21.29 -5.15 -38.17
C GLN A 265 -20.52 -4.88 -39.45
N LEU A 266 -20.42 -3.60 -39.82
CA LEU A 266 -19.69 -3.17 -41.01
C LEU A 266 -18.59 -2.19 -40.65
N GLU A 267 -17.44 -2.40 -41.28
CA GLU A 267 -16.37 -1.43 -41.35
C GLU A 267 -16.49 -0.63 -42.66
N ILE A 268 -16.58 0.69 -42.56
CA ILE A 268 -16.93 1.61 -43.66
C ILE A 268 -15.88 2.70 -43.82
N VAL A 269 -15.88 3.37 -44.98
CA VAL A 269 -14.94 4.48 -45.24
C VAL A 269 -15.44 5.81 -44.64
N SER A 270 -16.75 6.06 -44.71
CA SER A 270 -17.37 7.29 -44.19
C SER A 270 -18.73 6.97 -43.58
N PHE A 271 -18.92 7.37 -42.32
CA PHE A 271 -20.15 7.16 -41.56
C PHE A 271 -21.35 7.86 -42.19
N ASP A 272 -21.23 9.17 -42.45
CA ASP A 272 -22.33 9.96 -42.99
C ASP A 272 -22.79 9.45 -44.36
N GLY A 273 -21.84 9.09 -45.22
CA GLY A 273 -22.14 8.49 -46.53
C GLY A 273 -22.83 7.13 -46.43
N ALA A 274 -22.46 6.31 -45.43
CA ALA A 274 -23.11 5.02 -45.19
C ALA A 274 -24.55 5.19 -44.69
N VAL A 275 -24.79 6.09 -43.72
CA VAL A 275 -26.14 6.36 -43.19
C VAL A 275 -27.09 6.84 -44.28
N GLN A 276 -26.64 7.73 -45.17
CA GLN A 276 -27.45 8.20 -46.29
C GLN A 276 -27.84 7.06 -47.25
N LYS A 277 -26.90 6.18 -47.59
CA LYS A 277 -27.16 5.02 -48.44
C LYS A 277 -28.08 3.99 -47.76
N ILE A 278 -27.88 3.73 -46.47
CA ILE A 278 -28.76 2.83 -45.69
C ILE A 278 -30.18 3.38 -45.67
N THR A 279 -30.35 4.68 -45.48
CA THR A 279 -31.67 5.33 -45.48
C THR A 279 -32.35 5.19 -46.84
N ALA A 280 -31.61 5.36 -47.94
CA ALA A 280 -32.11 5.17 -49.30
C ALA A 280 -32.53 3.71 -49.55
N PHE A 281 -31.69 2.73 -49.18
CA PHE A 281 -32.03 1.31 -49.30
C PHE A 281 -33.23 0.91 -48.44
N ALA A 282 -33.36 1.49 -47.24
CA ALA A 282 -34.50 1.25 -46.38
C ALA A 282 -35.79 1.74 -47.06
N SER A 283 -35.79 2.95 -47.63
CA SER A 283 -36.95 3.49 -48.33
C SER A 283 -37.33 2.69 -49.59
N GLU A 284 -36.34 2.19 -50.34
CA GLU A 284 -36.56 1.35 -51.53
C GLU A 284 -37.22 0.01 -51.17
N GLU A 285 -36.85 -0.60 -50.04
CA GLU A 285 -37.39 -1.88 -49.58
C GLU A 285 -38.63 -1.74 -48.68
N HIS A 286 -39.30 -0.57 -48.75
CA HIS A 286 -40.49 -0.22 -47.96
C HIS A 286 -40.28 -0.28 -46.43
N GLY A 287 -39.09 0.09 -45.97
CA GLY A 287 -38.72 0.25 -44.58
C GLY A 287 -38.42 1.71 -44.20
N TYR A 288 -38.03 1.91 -42.94
CA TYR A 288 -37.62 3.21 -42.41
C TYR A 288 -36.52 3.06 -41.36
N VAL A 289 -35.73 4.12 -41.17
CA VAL A 289 -34.73 4.19 -40.10
C VAL A 289 -35.43 4.61 -38.82
N ALA A 290 -35.37 3.76 -37.80
CA ALA A 290 -35.99 4.01 -36.50
C ALA A 290 -35.08 4.83 -35.58
N THR A 291 -33.80 4.48 -35.54
CA THR A 291 -32.81 5.13 -34.69
C THR A 291 -31.49 5.27 -35.43
N THR A 292 -30.80 6.39 -35.23
CA THR A 292 -29.41 6.58 -35.62
C THR A 292 -28.67 7.19 -34.44
N SER A 293 -27.66 6.50 -33.96
CA SER A 293 -26.73 7.00 -32.96
C SER A 293 -25.33 7.06 -33.57
N SER A 294 -24.56 8.08 -33.20
CA SER A 294 -23.17 8.21 -33.61
C SER A 294 -22.35 8.80 -32.48
N GLU A 295 -21.11 8.35 -32.40
CA GLU A 295 -20.11 8.82 -31.45
C GLU A 295 -18.85 9.16 -32.24
N LYS A 296 -18.36 10.38 -32.03
CA LYS A 296 -17.13 10.86 -32.65
C LYS A 296 -15.96 10.64 -31.69
N GLN A 297 -14.95 9.92 -32.17
CA GLN A 297 -13.73 9.67 -31.41
C GLN A 297 -12.73 10.83 -31.53
N ALA A 298 -11.70 10.81 -30.68
CA ALA A 298 -10.65 11.83 -30.65
C ALA A 298 -9.76 11.86 -31.90
N ASN A 299 -9.77 10.79 -32.70
CA ASN A 299 -9.13 10.70 -34.02
C ASN A 299 -10.04 11.18 -35.17
N ASP A 300 -11.11 11.91 -34.84
CA ASP A 300 -12.14 12.38 -35.77
C ASP A 300 -12.91 11.28 -36.50
N LYS A 301 -12.69 10.00 -36.17
CA LYS A 301 -13.42 8.86 -36.72
C LYS A 301 -14.77 8.68 -36.05
N LEU A 302 -15.74 8.18 -36.81
CA LEU A 302 -17.11 7.96 -36.34
C LEU A 302 -17.41 6.46 -36.20
N ARG A 303 -18.12 6.11 -35.14
CA ARG A 303 -18.82 4.83 -35.00
C ARG A 303 -20.26 5.08 -34.57
N GLY A 304 -21.14 4.16 -34.87
CA GLY A 304 -22.54 4.34 -34.51
C GLY A 304 -23.39 3.12 -34.80
N GLU A 305 -24.65 3.23 -34.40
CA GLU A 305 -25.66 2.20 -34.62
C GLU A 305 -26.84 2.79 -35.38
N VAL A 306 -27.25 2.09 -36.42
CA VAL A 306 -28.44 2.41 -37.20
C VAL A 306 -29.41 1.26 -37.08
N VAL A 307 -30.59 1.54 -36.52
CA VAL A 307 -31.67 0.56 -36.41
C VAL A 307 -32.68 0.84 -37.51
N VAL A 308 -32.87 -0.14 -38.39
CA VAL A 308 -33.77 -0.06 -39.54
C VAL A 308 -34.90 -1.07 -39.39
N LYS A 309 -36.12 -0.65 -39.69
CA LYS A 309 -37.30 -1.51 -39.73
C LYS A 309 -37.71 -1.70 -41.18
N VAL A 310 -37.77 -2.95 -41.64
CA VAL A 310 -38.08 -3.32 -43.04
C VAL A 310 -39.16 -4.39 -43.04
N LEU A 311 -39.94 -4.49 -44.11
CA LEU A 311 -40.90 -5.60 -44.27
C LEU A 311 -40.15 -6.95 -44.25
N PRO A 312 -40.65 -7.98 -43.54
CA PRO A 312 -39.96 -9.27 -43.39
C PRO A 312 -39.62 -9.97 -44.72
N GLU A 313 -40.41 -9.75 -45.76
CA GLU A 313 -40.22 -10.30 -47.11
C GLU A 313 -39.03 -9.68 -47.86
N ASN A 314 -38.71 -8.42 -47.55
CA ASN A 314 -37.63 -7.67 -48.20
C ASN A 314 -36.32 -7.68 -47.41
N LEU A 315 -36.32 -8.26 -46.20
CA LEU A 315 -35.16 -8.29 -45.30
C LEU A 315 -33.91 -8.86 -45.97
N ASP A 316 -34.03 -10.01 -46.63
CA ASP A 316 -32.89 -10.70 -47.22
C ASP A 316 -32.27 -9.89 -48.38
N ARG A 317 -33.09 -9.16 -49.14
CA ARG A 317 -32.63 -8.25 -50.21
C ARG A 317 -31.96 -6.99 -49.64
N PHE A 318 -32.52 -6.42 -48.57
CA PHE A 318 -31.94 -5.29 -47.87
C PHE A 318 -30.54 -5.61 -47.30
N LEU A 319 -30.38 -6.77 -46.66
CA LEU A 319 -29.09 -7.22 -46.13
C LEU A 319 -28.04 -7.41 -47.22
N GLN A 320 -28.42 -7.90 -48.41
CA GLN A 320 -27.50 -8.02 -49.56
C GLN A 320 -26.98 -6.65 -50.02
N LYS A 321 -27.83 -5.63 -50.07
CA LYS A 321 -27.42 -4.26 -50.45
C LYS A 321 -26.47 -3.64 -49.42
N ILE A 322 -26.71 -3.86 -48.13
CA ILE A 322 -25.86 -3.32 -47.05
C ILE A 322 -24.44 -3.88 -47.14
N ARG A 323 -24.26 -5.16 -47.47
CA ARG A 323 -22.93 -5.78 -47.61
C ARG A 323 -22.04 -5.07 -48.62
N GLY A 324 -22.60 -4.34 -49.59
CA GLY A 324 -21.84 -3.57 -50.57
C GLY A 324 -21.35 -2.20 -50.08
N LEU A 325 -21.75 -1.76 -48.87
CA LEU A 325 -21.39 -0.44 -48.33
C LEU A 325 -20.01 -0.41 -47.67
N GLY A 326 -19.50 -1.57 -47.24
CA GLY A 326 -18.26 -1.69 -46.50
C GLY A 326 -17.83 -3.13 -46.35
N GLU A 327 -16.84 -3.36 -45.49
CA GLU A 327 -16.35 -4.69 -45.17
C GLU A 327 -17.21 -5.29 -44.06
N LEU A 328 -17.83 -6.44 -44.35
CA LEU A 328 -18.66 -7.13 -43.38
C LEU A 328 -17.78 -7.83 -42.34
N LYS A 329 -17.83 -7.37 -41.08
CA LYS A 329 -17.11 -8.01 -39.96
C LYS A 329 -17.91 -9.15 -39.35
N ASN A 330 -19.21 -8.96 -39.17
CA ASN A 330 -20.09 -9.96 -38.61
C ASN A 330 -21.52 -9.78 -39.11
N GLN A 331 -22.25 -10.89 -39.23
CA GLN A 331 -23.68 -10.87 -39.52
C GLN A 331 -24.37 -12.04 -38.82
N THR A 332 -25.41 -11.73 -38.05
CA THR A 332 -26.30 -12.72 -37.46
C THR A 332 -27.72 -12.45 -37.94
N LEU A 333 -28.42 -13.51 -38.33
CA LEU A 333 -29.83 -13.47 -38.72
C LEU A 333 -30.60 -14.46 -37.84
N GLY A 334 -31.62 -13.98 -37.15
CA GLY A 334 -32.51 -14.77 -36.32
C GLY A 334 -33.92 -14.80 -36.88
N THR A 335 -34.61 -15.90 -36.63
CA THR A 335 -36.04 -16.06 -36.93
C THR A 335 -36.67 -16.84 -35.80
N GLU A 336 -37.70 -16.28 -35.20
CA GLU A 336 -38.44 -16.86 -34.10
C GLU A 336 -39.90 -17.09 -34.51
N ASP A 337 -40.39 -18.31 -34.33
CA ASP A 337 -41.78 -18.66 -34.59
C ASP A 337 -42.61 -18.52 -33.30
N VAL A 338 -43.38 -17.44 -33.22
CA VAL A 338 -44.27 -17.15 -32.08
C VAL A 338 -45.72 -17.54 -32.35
N THR A 339 -46.00 -18.26 -33.44
CA THR A 339 -47.37 -18.61 -33.88
C THR A 339 -48.16 -19.29 -32.77
N LYS A 340 -47.58 -20.32 -32.12
CA LYS A 340 -48.25 -21.07 -31.06
C LYS A 340 -48.54 -20.19 -29.83
N ALA A 341 -47.53 -19.45 -29.37
CA ALA A 341 -47.66 -18.59 -28.19
C ALA A 341 -48.68 -17.46 -28.44
N TYR A 342 -48.65 -16.85 -29.61
CA TYR A 342 -49.58 -15.81 -30.02
C TYR A 342 -51.03 -16.29 -30.00
N PHE A 343 -51.32 -17.43 -30.62
CA PHE A 343 -52.68 -17.97 -30.65
C PHE A 343 -53.18 -18.45 -29.28
N ASP A 344 -52.30 -19.02 -28.45
CA ASP A 344 -52.63 -19.40 -27.07
C ASP A 344 -52.99 -18.17 -26.22
N THR A 345 -52.13 -17.14 -26.21
CA THR A 345 -52.39 -15.89 -25.49
C THR A 345 -53.68 -15.21 -25.97
N ASN A 346 -53.94 -15.20 -27.28
CA ASN A 346 -55.18 -14.65 -27.83
C ASN A 346 -56.42 -15.44 -27.39
N ALA A 347 -56.35 -16.77 -27.35
CA ALA A 347 -57.43 -17.61 -26.84
C ALA A 347 -57.68 -17.36 -25.35
N ARG A 348 -56.61 -17.27 -24.55
CA ARG A 348 -56.68 -16.96 -23.12
C ARG A 348 -57.26 -15.57 -22.85
N LEU A 349 -56.88 -14.58 -23.64
CA LEU A 349 -57.42 -13.22 -23.57
C LEU A 349 -58.91 -13.19 -23.85
N LYS A 350 -59.39 -13.89 -24.89
CA LYS A 350 -60.83 -14.01 -25.17
C LYS A 350 -61.60 -14.63 -24.00
N ASN A 351 -61.04 -15.67 -23.39
CA ASN A 351 -61.65 -16.31 -22.21
C ASN A 351 -61.65 -15.38 -20.98
N ALA A 352 -60.59 -14.59 -20.80
CA ALA A 352 -60.50 -13.62 -19.71
C ALA A 352 -61.54 -12.48 -19.87
N HIS A 353 -61.77 -11.98 -21.09
CA HIS A 353 -62.85 -11.02 -21.37
C HIS A 353 -64.24 -11.58 -21.05
N LEU A 354 -64.50 -12.85 -21.37
CA LEU A 354 -65.76 -13.50 -21.00
C LEU A 354 -65.91 -13.63 -19.48
N MET A 355 -64.81 -13.92 -18.76
CA MET A 355 -64.81 -13.96 -17.30
C MET A 355 -65.07 -12.56 -16.71
N GLU A 356 -64.43 -11.52 -17.26
CA GLU A 356 -64.65 -10.13 -16.86
C GLU A 356 -66.13 -9.74 -16.98
N GLN A 357 -66.75 -10.04 -18.13
CA GLN A 357 -68.18 -9.77 -18.35
C GLN A 357 -69.06 -10.49 -17.32
N ARG A 358 -68.79 -11.76 -17.03
CA ARG A 358 -69.53 -12.52 -16.00
C ARG A 358 -69.36 -11.93 -14.60
N LEU A 359 -68.16 -11.47 -14.25
CA LEU A 359 -67.88 -10.79 -12.97
C LEU A 359 -68.64 -9.46 -12.87
N ILE A 360 -68.64 -8.67 -13.94
CA ILE A 360 -69.40 -7.41 -14.05
C ILE A 360 -70.90 -7.68 -13.90
N ASP A 361 -71.44 -8.71 -14.56
CA ASP A 361 -72.87 -9.02 -14.48
C ASP A 361 -73.27 -9.54 -13.10
N MET A 362 -72.39 -10.28 -12.42
CA MET A 362 -72.59 -10.63 -11.00
C MET A 362 -72.62 -9.39 -10.11
N LEU A 363 -71.78 -8.38 -10.34
CA LEU A 363 -71.82 -7.11 -9.59
C LEU A 363 -73.11 -6.32 -9.83
N LYS A 364 -73.66 -6.35 -11.06
CA LYS A 364 -74.92 -5.67 -11.40
C LYS A 364 -76.15 -6.34 -10.79
N THR A 365 -76.14 -7.67 -10.69
CA THR A 365 -77.33 -8.47 -10.34
C THR A 365 -77.36 -8.92 -8.86
N LYS A 366 -76.23 -8.92 -8.15
CA LYS A 366 -76.19 -9.36 -6.75
C LYS A 366 -76.59 -8.26 -5.76
N THR A 367 -77.62 -8.54 -4.97
CA THR A 367 -78.01 -7.83 -3.75
C THR A 367 -77.62 -8.63 -2.48
N GLY A 368 -76.32 -8.91 -2.32
CA GLY A 368 -75.76 -9.80 -1.27
C GLY A 368 -74.96 -9.10 -0.16
N LYS A 369 -74.24 -9.87 0.67
CA LYS A 369 -73.37 -9.35 1.75
C LYS A 369 -72.20 -8.55 1.16
N VAL A 370 -71.80 -7.45 1.81
CA VAL A 370 -70.70 -6.57 1.37
C VAL A 370 -69.38 -7.34 1.17
N SER A 371 -69.12 -8.39 1.97
CA SER A 371 -67.95 -9.26 1.83
C SER A 371 -67.85 -9.91 0.45
N ASP A 372 -68.98 -10.37 -0.10
CA ASP A 372 -69.03 -11.10 -1.35
C ASP A 372 -68.84 -10.15 -2.54
N LEU A 373 -69.29 -8.90 -2.39
CA LEU A 373 -69.07 -7.83 -3.36
C LEU A 373 -67.58 -7.48 -3.46
N LEU A 374 -66.92 -7.27 -2.31
CA LEU A 374 -65.48 -6.97 -2.25
C LEU A 374 -64.63 -8.10 -2.84
N GLN A 375 -65.05 -9.36 -2.67
CA GLN A 375 -64.34 -10.50 -3.27
C GLN A 375 -64.48 -10.53 -4.79
N VAL A 376 -65.67 -10.25 -5.33
CA VAL A 376 -65.87 -10.15 -6.79
C VAL A 376 -65.12 -8.97 -7.38
N GLU A 377 -65.07 -7.82 -6.69
CA GLU A 377 -64.26 -6.67 -7.11
C GLU A 377 -62.76 -6.98 -7.13
N LYS A 378 -62.26 -7.71 -6.12
CA LYS A 378 -60.86 -8.14 -6.08
C LYS A 378 -60.51 -9.06 -7.26
N GLU A 379 -61.35 -10.05 -7.55
CA GLU A 379 -61.15 -10.96 -8.69
C GLU A 379 -61.30 -10.21 -10.03
N LEU A 380 -62.22 -9.26 -10.14
CA LEU A 380 -62.34 -8.39 -11.31
C LEU A 380 -61.07 -7.59 -11.56
N GLY A 381 -60.48 -7.02 -10.49
CA GLY A 381 -59.18 -6.33 -10.58
C GLY A 381 -58.07 -7.25 -11.10
N ARG A 382 -57.99 -8.48 -10.57
CA ARG A 382 -57.02 -9.49 -11.02
C ARG A 382 -57.20 -9.86 -12.49
N VAL A 383 -58.44 -10.10 -12.93
CA VAL A 383 -58.76 -10.45 -14.32
C VAL A 383 -58.43 -9.30 -15.27
N ARG A 384 -58.70 -8.05 -14.89
CA ARG A 384 -58.33 -6.87 -15.68
C ARG A 384 -56.82 -6.74 -15.84
N GLU A 385 -56.07 -6.93 -14.76
CA GLU A 385 -54.60 -6.94 -14.81
C GLU A 385 -54.07 -8.03 -15.76
N ASP A 386 -54.64 -9.24 -15.70
CA ASP A 386 -54.29 -10.33 -16.61
C ASP A 386 -54.64 -9.99 -18.07
N ILE A 387 -55.79 -9.36 -18.32
CA ILE A 387 -56.20 -8.89 -19.66
C ILE A 387 -55.20 -7.86 -20.20
N GLU A 388 -54.85 -6.85 -19.42
CA GLU A 388 -53.92 -5.78 -19.82
C GLU A 388 -52.54 -6.35 -20.16
N LYS A 389 -52.03 -7.29 -19.36
CA LYS A 389 -50.76 -7.99 -19.64
C LYS A 389 -50.81 -8.75 -20.96
N MET A 390 -51.82 -9.60 -21.16
CA MET A 390 -51.96 -10.38 -22.40
C MET A 390 -52.19 -9.48 -23.62
N GLN A 391 -52.93 -8.38 -23.48
CA GLN A 391 -53.10 -7.38 -24.55
C GLN A 391 -51.78 -6.72 -24.91
N GLY A 392 -50.96 -6.37 -23.91
CA GLY A 392 -49.62 -5.83 -24.10
C GLY A 392 -48.70 -6.80 -24.84
N GLU A 393 -48.70 -8.08 -24.48
CA GLU A 393 -47.92 -9.13 -25.14
C GLU A 393 -48.32 -9.31 -26.62
N LEU A 394 -49.62 -9.40 -26.92
CA LEU A 394 -50.08 -9.52 -28.31
C LEU A 394 -49.69 -8.29 -29.14
N LYS A 395 -49.85 -7.09 -28.58
CA LYS A 395 -49.47 -5.83 -29.25
C LYS A 395 -47.96 -5.78 -29.52
N TYR A 396 -47.15 -6.30 -28.59
CA TYR A 396 -45.71 -6.42 -28.77
C TYR A 396 -45.38 -7.36 -29.93
N TRP A 397 -45.90 -8.59 -29.94
CA TRP A 397 -45.66 -9.54 -31.03
C TRP A 397 -46.17 -9.04 -32.37
N ASP A 398 -47.35 -8.41 -32.44
CA ASP A 398 -47.84 -7.83 -33.68
C ASP A 398 -46.89 -6.76 -34.24
N SER A 399 -46.31 -5.92 -33.37
CA SER A 399 -45.32 -4.93 -33.79
C SER A 399 -44.01 -5.55 -34.30
N GLN A 400 -43.61 -6.70 -33.77
CA GLN A 400 -42.38 -7.43 -34.14
C GLN A 400 -42.57 -8.31 -35.38
N VAL A 401 -43.79 -8.78 -35.64
CA VAL A 401 -44.12 -9.57 -36.84
C VAL A 401 -44.34 -8.65 -38.05
N GLN A 402 -44.85 -7.44 -37.83
CA GLN A 402 -45.09 -6.47 -38.90
C GLN A 402 -43.79 -6.00 -39.58
N PHE A 403 -42.70 -5.84 -38.82
CA PHE A 403 -41.42 -5.37 -39.31
C PHE A 403 -40.27 -6.23 -38.81
N ALA A 404 -39.37 -6.61 -39.71
CA ALA A 404 -38.07 -7.13 -39.33
C ALA A 404 -37.17 -6.00 -38.84
N THR A 405 -36.51 -6.22 -37.70
CA THR A 405 -35.59 -5.23 -37.11
C THR A 405 -34.15 -5.57 -37.49
N VAL A 406 -33.47 -4.62 -38.13
CA VAL A 406 -32.06 -4.72 -38.51
C VAL A 406 -31.24 -3.73 -37.72
N THR A 407 -30.37 -4.22 -36.86
CA THR A 407 -29.39 -3.42 -36.13
C THR A 407 -28.07 -3.44 -36.87
N ILE A 408 -27.63 -2.27 -37.34
CA ILE A 408 -26.41 -2.11 -38.12
C ILE A 408 -25.41 -1.31 -37.29
N SER A 409 -24.36 -1.96 -36.82
CA SER A 409 -23.23 -1.31 -36.20
C SER A 409 -22.22 -0.91 -37.28
N LEU A 410 -21.92 0.37 -37.35
CA LEU A 410 -21.01 0.96 -38.33
C LEU A 410 -19.77 1.49 -37.59
N ALA A 411 -18.60 1.17 -38.10
CA ALA A 411 -17.33 1.71 -37.64
C ALA A 411 -16.51 2.18 -38.84
N GLU A 412 -15.95 3.40 -38.78
CA GLU A 412 -15.02 3.84 -39.82
C GLU A 412 -13.70 3.06 -39.79
N LYS A 413 -13.06 2.92 -40.94
CA LYS A 413 -11.72 2.31 -41.04
C LYS A 413 -10.71 3.06 -40.18
N ASP A 414 -9.76 2.28 -39.64
CA ASP A 414 -8.61 2.76 -38.87
C ASP A 414 -8.98 3.43 -37.53
N MET A 415 -10.04 2.93 -36.86
CA MET A 415 -10.44 3.44 -35.53
C MET A 415 -9.34 3.31 -34.47
N GLU A 416 -8.44 2.35 -34.62
CA GLU A 416 -7.38 2.07 -33.63
C GLU A 416 -6.14 2.94 -33.82
N GLU A 417 -6.04 3.67 -34.93
CA GLU A 417 -4.93 4.58 -35.17
C GLU A 417 -5.03 5.82 -34.29
N PRO A 418 -3.99 6.12 -33.50
CA PRO A 418 -4.01 7.32 -32.68
C PRO A 418 -3.88 8.58 -33.53
N ALA A 419 -4.69 9.58 -33.21
CA ALA A 419 -4.66 10.89 -33.85
C ALA A 419 -3.33 11.62 -33.60
N ALA A 420 -2.80 11.45 -32.39
CA ALA A 420 -1.59 12.11 -31.91
C ALA A 420 -0.95 11.29 -30.78
N PHE A 421 0.35 11.47 -30.61
CA PHE A 421 1.05 11.00 -29.42
C PHE A 421 1.37 12.19 -28.52
N LEU A 422 0.89 12.12 -27.28
CA LEU A 422 1.27 13.06 -26.22
C LEU A 422 2.44 12.47 -25.45
N ILE A 423 3.60 13.14 -25.53
CA ILE A 423 4.77 12.78 -24.72
C ILE A 423 4.67 13.49 -23.38
N LYS A 424 4.54 12.71 -22.30
CA LYS A 424 4.66 13.20 -20.92
C LYS A 424 6.06 12.93 -20.42
N GLU A 425 6.68 13.95 -19.84
CA GLU A 425 8.02 13.85 -19.27
C GLU A 425 7.95 14.16 -17.79
N ARG A 426 8.51 13.27 -16.97
CA ARG A 426 8.65 13.44 -15.53
C ARG A 426 10.12 13.40 -15.16
N ALA A 427 10.60 14.43 -14.50
CA ALA A 427 11.95 14.53 -14.01
C ALA A 427 11.96 14.52 -12.48
N GLN A 428 12.88 13.77 -11.89
CA GLN A 428 13.13 13.75 -10.45
C GLN A 428 14.55 14.24 -10.18
N LEU A 429 14.70 15.22 -9.29
CA LEU A 429 15.96 15.86 -8.96
C LEU A 429 16.16 15.92 -7.43
N SER A 430 17.17 15.24 -6.93
CA SER A 430 17.62 15.39 -5.54
C SER A 430 18.87 16.25 -5.50
N LEU A 431 18.88 17.28 -4.68
CA LEU A 431 20.02 18.20 -4.56
C LEU A 431 20.38 18.50 -3.09
N TYR A 432 21.69 18.60 -2.84
CA TYR A 432 22.24 19.04 -1.58
C TYR A 432 22.70 20.49 -1.68
N ALA A 433 22.25 21.33 -0.75
CA ALA A 433 22.59 22.74 -0.69
C ALA A 433 23.14 23.13 0.70
N PRO A 434 24.06 24.09 0.78
CA PRO A 434 24.56 24.58 2.07
C PRO A 434 23.48 25.38 2.82
N ASP A 435 22.67 26.15 2.08
CA ASP A 435 21.53 26.91 2.59
C ASP A 435 20.25 26.50 1.84
N VAL A 436 19.48 25.60 2.45
CA VAL A 436 18.23 25.07 1.89
C VAL A 436 17.17 26.15 1.74
N GLU A 437 17.11 27.12 2.66
CA GLU A 437 16.06 28.16 2.65
C GLU A 437 16.31 29.19 1.55
N LYS A 438 17.57 29.61 1.38
CA LYS A 438 17.96 30.48 0.27
C LYS A 438 17.66 29.81 -1.07
N VAL A 439 18.12 28.57 -1.27
CA VAL A 439 17.92 27.85 -2.54
C VAL A 439 16.43 27.59 -2.81
N TYR A 440 15.64 27.27 -1.78
CA TYR A 440 14.19 27.15 -1.89
C TYR A 440 13.55 28.44 -2.42
N ASN A 441 13.94 29.59 -1.89
CA ASN A 441 13.43 30.89 -2.34
C ASN A 441 13.90 31.25 -3.75
N ASP A 442 15.16 30.98 -4.09
CA ASP A 442 15.73 31.23 -5.42
C ASP A 442 15.00 30.40 -6.49
N ILE A 443 14.66 29.15 -6.18
CA ILE A 443 13.90 28.27 -7.07
C ILE A 443 12.43 28.71 -7.15
N LYS A 444 11.84 29.16 -6.04
CA LYS A 444 10.49 29.72 -6.05
C LYS A 444 10.39 30.97 -6.94
N ALA A 445 11.46 31.75 -7.02
CA ALA A 445 11.56 32.92 -7.90
C ALA A 445 11.63 32.56 -9.40
N LEU A 446 11.86 31.29 -9.76
CA LEU A 446 11.79 30.82 -11.15
C LEU A 446 10.35 30.66 -11.65
N ALA A 447 9.33 30.80 -10.78
CA ALA A 447 7.93 30.75 -11.17
C ALA A 447 7.60 31.81 -12.24
N SER A 448 6.97 31.39 -13.32
CA SER A 448 6.60 32.24 -14.46
C SER A 448 5.31 31.72 -15.11
N THR A 449 4.84 32.38 -16.17
CA THR A 449 3.71 31.86 -16.96
C THR A 449 4.00 30.49 -17.58
N ARG A 450 5.29 30.17 -17.81
CA ARG A 450 5.78 28.91 -18.38
C ARG A 450 6.29 27.92 -17.33
N VAL A 451 6.47 28.35 -16.08
CA VAL A 451 6.93 27.52 -14.95
C VAL A 451 5.95 27.67 -13.80
N GLN A 452 5.09 26.67 -13.62
CA GLN A 452 4.04 26.67 -12.60
C GLN A 452 4.45 25.78 -11.43
N ILE A 453 4.66 26.36 -10.26
CA ILE A 453 4.96 25.59 -9.05
C ILE A 453 3.64 25.00 -8.52
N THR A 454 3.55 23.68 -8.48
CA THR A 454 2.36 22.94 -7.98
C THR A 454 2.47 22.65 -6.49
N ASN A 455 3.68 22.39 -6.01
CA ASN A 455 3.95 22.17 -4.59
C ASN A 455 5.28 22.84 -4.22
N ALA A 456 5.32 23.51 -3.07
CA ALA A 456 6.53 24.05 -2.48
C ALA A 456 6.40 24.02 -0.96
N GLN A 457 7.18 23.16 -0.32
CA GLN A 457 7.17 22.95 1.12
C GLN A 457 8.59 23.03 1.66
N LEU A 458 8.77 23.81 2.73
CA LEU A 458 9.99 23.85 3.52
C LEU A 458 9.72 23.15 4.84
N ASN A 459 10.39 22.03 5.07
CA ASN A 459 10.26 21.21 6.26
C ASN A 459 11.40 21.50 7.24
N ARG A 460 11.03 21.74 8.50
CA ARG A 460 11.98 21.89 9.61
C ARG A 460 11.60 20.86 10.67
N ASP A 461 12.44 19.86 10.88
CA ASP A 461 12.18 18.87 11.92
C ASP A 461 12.62 19.36 13.31
N TYR A 462 12.12 18.72 14.37
CA TYR A 462 12.49 19.03 15.76
C TYR A 462 13.98 18.78 16.05
N SER A 463 14.67 18.04 15.18
CA SER A 463 16.12 17.82 15.28
C SER A 463 16.95 18.91 14.58
N GLY A 464 16.30 19.98 14.09
CA GLY A 464 16.96 21.11 13.44
C GLY A 464 17.37 20.84 11.98
N ARG A 465 16.92 19.73 11.38
CA ARG A 465 17.14 19.46 9.96
C ARG A 465 16.14 20.24 9.13
N ILE A 466 16.68 20.91 8.12
CA ILE A 466 15.91 21.65 7.14
C ILE A 466 15.99 20.90 5.82
N SER A 467 14.84 20.61 5.23
CA SER A 467 14.71 20.07 3.87
C SER A 467 13.60 20.81 3.14
N ALA A 468 13.62 20.81 1.81
CA ALA A 468 12.54 21.36 1.02
C ALA A 468 12.12 20.39 -0.08
N THR A 469 10.84 20.36 -0.40
CA THR A 469 10.28 19.59 -1.51
C THR A 469 9.52 20.53 -2.42
N LEU A 470 9.81 20.47 -3.72
CA LEU A 470 9.14 21.29 -4.71
C LEU A 470 8.72 20.44 -5.90
N SER A 471 7.53 20.72 -6.42
CA SER A 471 7.02 20.15 -7.66
C SER A 471 6.62 21.31 -8.57
N MET A 472 6.99 21.24 -9.84
CA MET A 472 6.65 22.26 -10.82
C MET A 472 6.35 21.67 -12.20
N LEU A 473 5.45 22.32 -12.93
CA LEU A 473 5.12 22.06 -14.31
C LEU A 473 5.81 23.08 -15.20
N ILE A 474 6.67 22.62 -16.09
CA ILE A 474 7.50 23.46 -16.96
C ILE A 474 7.05 23.27 -18.40
N ALA A 475 6.94 24.36 -19.16
CA ALA A 475 6.69 24.28 -20.59
C ALA A 475 7.85 23.53 -21.30
N PRO A 476 7.58 22.64 -22.25
CA PRO A 476 8.59 21.75 -22.84
C PRO A 476 9.71 22.49 -23.59
N GLU A 477 9.49 23.73 -24.03
CA GLU A 477 10.51 24.59 -24.63
C GLU A 477 11.51 25.20 -23.64
N GLU A 478 11.15 25.29 -22.36
CA GLU A 478 12.00 25.88 -21.30
C GLU A 478 12.54 24.85 -20.31
N SER A 479 12.14 23.58 -20.43
CA SER A 479 12.49 22.51 -19.48
C SER A 479 14.00 22.37 -19.27
N ASP A 480 14.78 22.29 -20.36
CA ASP A 480 16.23 22.12 -20.28
C ASP A 480 16.92 23.29 -19.58
N ALA A 481 16.48 24.52 -19.88
CA ALA A 481 17.03 25.73 -19.30
C ALA A 481 16.67 25.90 -17.81
N VAL A 482 15.44 25.52 -17.41
CA VAL A 482 15.00 25.57 -16.01
C VAL A 482 15.68 24.46 -15.21
N ILE A 483 15.69 23.22 -15.70
CA ILE A 483 16.38 22.10 -15.05
C ILE A 483 17.88 22.39 -14.91
N GLY A 484 18.52 22.96 -15.94
CA GLY A 484 19.92 23.36 -15.89
C GLY A 484 20.21 24.42 -14.81
N ARG A 485 19.35 25.44 -14.70
CA ARG A 485 19.44 26.44 -13.62
C ARG A 485 19.23 25.82 -12.25
N THR A 486 18.25 24.94 -12.10
CA THR A 486 17.95 24.26 -10.84
C THR A 486 19.12 23.38 -10.37
N LYS A 487 19.75 22.65 -11.30
CA LYS A 487 20.97 21.87 -11.04
C LYS A 487 22.16 22.73 -10.60
N GLY A 488 22.16 24.03 -10.91
CA GLY A 488 23.22 24.96 -10.53
C GLY A 488 23.15 25.47 -9.08
N PHE A 489 22.00 25.34 -8.39
CA PHE A 489 21.86 25.87 -7.02
C PHE A 489 22.45 24.97 -5.94
N GLY A 490 22.78 23.73 -6.26
CA GLY A 490 23.30 22.78 -5.29
C GLY A 490 23.97 21.60 -5.99
N ARG A 491 24.52 20.70 -5.20
CA ARG A 491 25.11 19.48 -5.73
C ARG A 491 24.03 18.45 -6.00
N VAL A 492 23.97 17.95 -7.23
CA VAL A 492 22.99 16.94 -7.65
C VAL A 492 23.38 15.57 -7.08
N GLU A 493 22.49 14.97 -6.30
CA GLU A 493 22.63 13.58 -5.83
C GLU A 493 22.14 12.60 -6.89
N ASN A 494 20.94 12.86 -7.42
CA ASN A 494 20.31 12.02 -8.41
C ASN A 494 19.46 12.89 -9.35
N PHE A 495 19.54 12.62 -10.64
CA PHE A 495 18.67 13.19 -11.65
C PHE A 495 18.18 12.07 -12.56
N GLN A 496 16.86 11.89 -12.62
CA GLN A 496 16.23 10.88 -13.45
C GLN A 496 15.13 11.51 -14.28
N THR A 497 15.05 11.12 -15.55
CA THR A 497 13.98 11.53 -16.45
C THR A 497 13.26 10.28 -16.94
N GLN A 498 11.94 10.30 -16.87
CA GLN A 498 11.05 9.27 -17.38
C GLN A 498 10.17 9.89 -18.46
N THR A 499 10.12 9.27 -19.63
CA THR A 499 9.32 9.72 -20.77
C THR A 499 8.26 8.68 -21.08
N GLU A 500 7.00 9.11 -21.10
CA GLU A 500 5.84 8.27 -21.35
C GLU A 500 5.14 8.77 -22.63
N ARG A 501 4.95 7.89 -23.62
CA ARG A 501 4.25 8.21 -24.87
C ARG A 501 2.81 7.70 -24.78
N ILE A 502 1.86 8.62 -24.70
CA ILE A 502 0.43 8.30 -24.59
C ILE A 502 -0.24 8.55 -25.93
N ALA A 503 -0.90 7.53 -26.46
CA ALA A 503 -1.73 7.62 -27.66
C ALA A 503 -3.04 8.38 -27.36
N GLN A 504 -3.39 9.36 -28.18
CA GLN A 504 -4.68 10.05 -28.12
C GLN A 504 -5.60 9.51 -29.21
N GLY A 505 -6.74 8.94 -28.81
CA GLY A 505 -7.78 8.47 -29.74
C GLY A 505 -7.50 7.13 -30.42
N GLY A 506 -6.68 6.27 -29.83
CA GLY A 506 -6.37 4.92 -30.34
C GLY A 506 -5.34 4.22 -29.45
N SER A 507 -5.08 2.93 -29.70
CA SER A 507 -4.08 2.12 -28.99
C SER A 507 -2.96 1.61 -29.90
N GLY A 508 -3.07 1.82 -31.22
CA GLY A 508 -2.10 1.37 -32.21
C GLY A 508 -0.83 2.24 -32.29
N MET A 509 0.18 1.74 -32.99
CA MET A 509 1.34 2.54 -33.40
C MET A 509 1.05 3.14 -34.78
N SER A 510 1.06 4.46 -34.92
CA SER A 510 0.94 5.14 -36.21
C SER A 510 2.23 5.91 -36.52
N GLU A 511 2.77 5.73 -37.72
CA GLU A 511 3.94 6.49 -38.21
C GLU A 511 3.59 7.96 -38.51
N ASN A 512 2.32 8.26 -38.79
CA ASN A 512 1.84 9.58 -39.21
C ASN A 512 1.27 10.43 -38.07
N ALA A 513 1.20 9.90 -36.85
CA ALA A 513 0.62 10.60 -35.71
C ALA A 513 1.51 11.76 -35.23
N LYS A 514 0.93 12.97 -35.20
CA LYS A 514 1.63 14.18 -34.73
C LYS A 514 2.04 13.99 -33.27
N THR A 515 3.31 14.24 -32.98
CA THR A 515 3.85 14.13 -31.63
C THR A 515 3.80 15.50 -30.96
N LYS A 516 3.04 15.61 -29.88
CA LYS A 516 2.94 16.82 -29.04
C LYS A 516 3.62 16.54 -27.70
N ARG A 517 4.48 17.46 -27.24
CA ARG A 517 5.05 17.39 -25.89
C ARG A 517 4.11 18.07 -24.90
N ASP A 518 3.83 17.40 -23.79
CA ASP A 518 3.12 17.98 -22.67
C ASP A 518 4.07 18.81 -21.79
N LYS A 519 3.54 19.48 -20.77
CA LYS A 519 4.34 20.11 -19.72
C LYS A 519 5.19 19.05 -18.99
N VAL A 520 6.43 19.39 -18.69
CA VAL A 520 7.37 18.55 -17.95
C VAL A 520 7.12 18.71 -16.46
N GLU A 521 6.89 17.60 -15.77
CA GLU A 521 6.73 17.59 -14.31
C GLU A 521 8.10 17.38 -13.66
N LEU A 522 8.63 18.42 -12.99
CA LEU A 522 9.88 18.35 -12.25
C LEU A 522 9.59 18.26 -10.75
N ASN A 523 9.91 17.12 -10.16
CA ASN A 523 9.87 16.89 -8.72
C ASN A 523 11.28 17.01 -8.16
N MET A 524 11.45 17.82 -7.11
CA MET A 524 12.74 17.97 -6.47
C MET A 524 12.69 17.91 -4.96
N THR A 525 13.78 17.40 -4.40
CA THR A 525 14.05 17.40 -2.97
C THR A 525 15.38 18.06 -2.70
N ILE A 526 15.39 19.00 -1.76
CA ILE A 526 16.54 19.78 -1.34
C ILE A 526 16.87 19.41 0.10
N SER A 527 18.10 18.97 0.32
CA SER A 527 18.59 18.58 1.64
C SER A 527 19.87 19.34 1.98
N ARG A 528 20.23 19.40 3.27
CA ARG A 528 21.50 20.01 3.68
C ARG A 528 22.67 19.11 3.34
N GLU A 529 23.79 19.68 2.88
CA GLU A 529 25.05 18.94 2.62
C GLU A 529 25.55 18.09 3.81
N GLU A 530 25.22 18.48 5.04
CA GLU A 530 25.58 17.71 6.24
C GLU A 530 24.84 16.37 6.35
N GLN A 531 23.65 16.26 5.73
CA GLN A 531 22.83 15.05 5.74
C GLN A 531 23.26 14.08 4.63
N GLU A 532 24.16 14.50 3.75
CA GLU A 532 24.67 13.67 2.70
C GLU A 532 25.45 12.47 3.26
N GLN A 533 25.13 11.28 2.76
CA GLN A 533 25.80 10.05 3.12
C GLN A 533 27.14 9.91 2.38
N PRO A 534 28.22 9.49 3.07
CA PRO A 534 29.51 9.29 2.43
C PRO A 534 29.50 8.11 1.47
N LEU A 535 30.09 8.28 0.29
CA LEU A 535 30.29 7.19 -0.68
C LEU A 535 31.40 6.23 -0.19
N GLN A 536 32.38 6.77 0.53
CA GLN A 536 33.49 6.02 1.08
C GLN A 536 33.78 6.46 2.51
N GLN A 537 33.95 5.49 3.41
CA GLN A 537 34.40 5.69 4.78
C GLN A 537 35.78 5.07 4.94
N THR A 538 36.75 5.87 5.37
CA THR A 538 38.11 5.42 5.64
C THR A 538 38.43 5.66 7.09
N SER A 539 38.95 4.65 7.79
CA SER A 539 39.50 4.80 9.13
C SER A 539 40.97 4.45 9.12
N LEU A 540 41.79 5.27 9.74
CA LEU A 540 43.24 5.06 9.80
C LEU A 540 43.82 5.59 11.10
N ARG A 541 44.94 5.01 11.53
CA ARG A 541 45.68 5.44 12.71
C ARG A 541 47.02 6.03 12.28
N ILE A 542 47.43 7.14 12.86
CA ILE A 542 48.73 7.75 12.60
C ILE A 542 49.53 7.76 13.90
N ARG A 543 50.68 7.08 13.89
CA ARG A 543 51.63 7.17 15.01
C ARG A 543 52.49 8.42 14.85
N SER A 544 52.51 9.29 15.86
CA SER A 544 53.29 10.55 15.86
C SER A 544 53.99 10.78 17.21
N SER A 545 55.07 11.56 17.20
CA SER A 545 55.76 12.05 18.41
C SER A 545 55.09 13.29 19.01
N SER A 546 54.41 14.12 18.20
CA SER A 546 53.61 15.27 18.66
C SER A 546 52.17 15.14 18.13
N VAL A 547 51.19 14.98 19.02
CA VAL A 547 49.80 14.71 18.61
C VAL A 547 49.04 16.01 18.33
N ASP A 548 49.26 17.06 19.13
CA ASP A 548 48.59 18.36 18.95
C ASP A 548 49.03 19.07 17.64
N GLU A 549 50.32 19.13 17.36
CA GLU A 549 50.87 19.76 16.14
C GLU A 549 50.37 19.04 14.89
N LYS A 550 50.42 17.70 14.88
CA LYS A 550 49.94 16.90 13.75
C LYS A 550 48.43 16.96 13.59
N ALA A 551 47.66 17.07 14.67
CA ALA A 551 46.23 17.33 14.57
C ALA A 551 45.93 18.70 13.92
N LYS A 552 46.71 19.74 14.20
CA LYS A 552 46.58 21.05 13.54
C LYS A 552 46.98 21.00 12.06
N GLU A 553 48.09 20.33 11.73
CA GLU A 553 48.51 20.12 10.34
C GLU A 553 47.46 19.32 9.54
N LEU A 554 46.81 18.33 10.15
CA LEU A 554 45.71 17.57 9.53
C LEU A 554 44.53 18.44 9.15
N ARG A 555 44.17 19.42 9.99
CA ARG A 555 43.08 20.36 9.68
C ARG A 555 43.46 21.23 8.48
N ALA A 556 44.68 21.80 8.48
CA ALA A 556 45.17 22.63 7.39
C ALA A 556 45.28 21.86 6.06
N LEU A 557 45.68 20.58 6.10
CA LEU A 557 45.75 19.73 4.92
C LEU A 557 44.36 19.36 4.38
N ALA A 558 43.40 19.11 5.27
CA ALA A 558 42.01 18.86 4.87
C ALA A 558 41.42 20.09 4.16
N GLU A 559 41.59 21.28 4.74
CA GLU A 559 41.12 22.54 4.15
C GLU A 559 41.78 22.81 2.79
N LYS A 560 43.10 22.57 2.67
CA LYS A 560 43.83 22.72 1.40
C LYS A 560 43.33 21.79 0.30
N GLN A 561 42.84 20.59 0.66
CA GLN A 561 42.26 19.62 -0.28
C GLN A 561 40.74 19.80 -0.46
N GLY A 562 40.17 20.94 -0.05
CA GLY A 562 38.74 21.22 -0.19
C GLY A 562 37.85 20.37 0.71
N GLY A 563 38.43 19.78 1.76
CA GLY A 563 37.73 19.04 2.79
C GLY A 563 37.38 19.91 4.00
N ARG A 564 36.41 19.46 4.79
CA ARG A 564 35.97 20.12 6.03
C ARG A 564 36.16 19.18 7.22
N VAL A 565 36.55 19.75 8.35
CA VAL A 565 36.69 19.03 9.62
C VAL A 565 35.31 18.95 10.28
N ARG A 566 34.78 17.74 10.48
CA ARG A 566 33.49 17.52 11.17
C ARG A 566 33.62 17.68 12.67
N SER A 567 34.61 17.01 13.25
CA SER A 567 34.92 17.10 14.66
C SER A 567 36.38 16.75 14.90
N SER A 568 36.94 17.33 15.94
CA SER A 568 38.26 16.99 16.40
C SER A 568 38.27 16.96 17.91
N THR A 569 38.64 15.81 18.48
CA THR A 569 38.79 15.64 19.93
C THR A 569 40.25 15.39 20.25
N PHE A 570 40.71 16.01 21.33
CA PHE A 570 42.04 15.79 21.87
C PHE A 570 41.88 15.33 23.32
N ASN A 571 42.57 14.26 23.68
CA ASN A 571 42.61 13.76 25.04
C ASN A 571 44.06 13.44 25.43
N ARG A 572 44.41 13.72 26.68
CA ARG A 572 45.71 13.38 27.26
C ARG A 572 45.46 12.57 28.52
N ASP A 573 45.89 11.30 28.51
CA ASP A 573 45.76 10.41 29.66
C ASP A 573 46.71 10.85 30.80
N PRO A 574 46.37 10.54 32.07
CA PRO A 574 47.26 10.79 33.22
C PRO A 574 48.63 10.14 33.09
N ASP A 575 48.73 9.06 32.32
CA ASP A 575 49.97 8.33 32.01
C ASP A 575 50.81 9.00 30.89
N GLY A 576 50.47 10.23 30.48
CA GLY A 576 51.21 11.02 29.49
C GLY A 576 51.00 10.60 28.03
N ARG A 577 49.98 9.77 27.75
CA ARG A 577 49.61 9.38 26.38
C ARG A 577 48.69 10.42 25.78
N GLU A 578 48.95 10.82 24.54
CA GLU A 578 48.13 11.78 23.82
C GLU A 578 47.38 11.07 22.70
N LEU A 579 46.09 11.41 22.56
CA LEU A 579 45.22 10.89 21.53
C LEU A 579 44.44 12.04 20.89
N ALA A 580 44.46 12.12 19.57
CA ALA A 580 43.57 12.99 18.81
C ALA A 580 42.73 12.17 17.83
N ASN A 581 41.41 12.36 17.86
CA ASN A 581 40.52 11.85 16.81
C ASN A 581 40.10 13.02 15.92
N VAL A 582 40.30 12.87 14.62
CA VAL A 582 39.96 13.89 13.62
C VAL A 582 39.05 13.25 12.58
N TRP A 583 37.84 13.80 12.43
CA TRP A 583 36.88 13.38 11.42
C TRP A 583 36.88 14.40 10.29
N LEU A 584 37.26 13.97 9.10
CA LEU A 584 37.38 14.79 7.90
C LEU A 584 36.35 14.34 6.88
N ARG A 585 35.73 15.28 6.16
CA ARG A 585 34.90 15.01 4.98
C ARG A 585 35.53 15.68 3.77
N VAL A 586 35.86 14.92 2.73
CA VAL A 586 36.62 15.38 1.57
C VAL A 586 35.93 14.92 0.28
N PRO A 587 35.87 15.72 -0.79
CA PRO A 587 35.38 15.26 -2.09
C PRO A 587 36.22 14.09 -2.64
N MET A 588 35.59 13.10 -3.26
CA MET A 588 36.25 11.92 -3.83
C MET A 588 37.35 12.27 -4.83
N LYS A 589 37.17 13.33 -5.63
CA LYS A 589 38.20 13.87 -6.53
C LYS A 589 39.53 14.20 -5.82
N ASN A 590 39.46 14.72 -4.59
CA ASN A 590 40.63 15.18 -3.84
C ASN A 590 41.12 14.15 -2.79
N TYR A 591 40.38 13.05 -2.61
CA TYR A 591 40.71 11.99 -1.67
C TYR A 591 42.10 11.35 -1.91
N PRO A 592 42.51 11.00 -3.16
CA PRO A 592 43.85 10.45 -3.40
C PRO A 592 44.98 11.38 -2.97
N SER A 593 44.84 12.68 -3.26
CA SER A 593 45.81 13.72 -2.87
C SER A 593 45.90 13.89 -1.36
N LEU A 594 44.77 13.79 -0.66
CA LEU A 594 44.74 13.78 0.80
C LEU A 594 45.50 12.57 1.34
N MET A 595 45.20 11.35 0.86
CA MET A 595 45.88 10.13 1.31
C MET A 595 47.39 10.16 1.09
N GLN A 596 47.85 10.73 -0.03
CA GLN A 596 49.28 10.93 -0.28
C GLN A 596 49.91 11.91 0.72
N SER A 597 49.20 12.98 1.07
CA SER A 597 49.66 13.98 2.05
C SER A 597 49.65 13.45 3.50
N LEU A 598 48.82 12.45 3.81
CA LEU A 598 48.78 11.84 5.15
C LEU A 598 50.02 10.99 5.44
N ASN A 599 50.64 10.41 4.40
CA ASN A 599 51.86 9.61 4.55
C ASN A 599 53.06 10.43 5.05
N SER A 600 53.07 11.75 4.87
CA SER A 600 54.15 12.61 5.38
C SER A 600 53.99 13.00 6.85
N LEU A 601 52.85 12.75 7.48
CA LEU A 601 52.56 13.19 8.86
C LEU A 601 52.98 12.17 9.93
N GLY A 602 53.22 10.92 9.54
CA GLY A 602 53.62 9.85 10.46
C GLY A 602 53.42 8.46 9.85
N LYS A 603 53.68 7.42 10.66
CA LYS A 603 53.47 6.04 10.21
C LYS A 603 51.97 5.72 10.26
N VAL A 604 51.36 5.57 9.08
CA VAL A 604 49.95 5.19 8.93
C VAL A 604 49.80 3.68 9.21
N GLU A 605 48.86 3.34 10.08
CA GLU A 605 48.57 1.97 10.53
C GLU A 605 47.07 1.70 10.52
N ASN A 606 46.68 0.44 10.32
CA ASN A 606 45.29 -0.02 10.36
C ASN A 606 44.35 0.79 9.45
N VAL A 607 44.72 0.97 8.18
CA VAL A 607 43.84 1.58 7.19
C VAL A 607 42.71 0.60 6.85
N SER A 608 41.48 1.00 7.12
CA SER A 608 40.28 0.28 6.73
C SER A 608 39.43 1.18 5.86
N VAL A 609 39.08 0.70 4.67
CA VAL A 609 38.25 1.43 3.69
C VAL A 609 36.98 0.64 3.46
N GLN A 610 35.84 1.27 3.70
CA GLN A 610 34.52 0.77 3.32
C GLN A 610 33.96 1.66 2.22
N ARG A 611 33.68 1.08 1.06
CA ARG A 611 33.06 1.77 -0.08
C ARG A 611 31.66 1.22 -0.30
N GLN A 612 30.71 2.11 -0.57
CA GLN A 612 29.37 1.74 -0.99
C GLN A 612 29.28 1.92 -2.51
N ASP A 613 29.35 0.81 -3.24
CA ASP A 613 29.12 0.84 -4.69
C ASP A 613 27.61 0.94 -4.96
N ARG A 614 27.16 2.09 -5.45
CA ARG A 614 25.74 2.33 -5.77
C ARG A 614 25.49 1.99 -7.23
N THR A 615 25.07 0.76 -7.51
CA THR A 615 24.71 0.34 -8.88
C THR A 615 23.37 0.95 -9.31
N GLY A 616 23.34 1.69 -10.42
CA GLY A 616 22.10 1.98 -11.17
C GLY A 616 21.60 3.43 -11.18
N THR A 617 22.36 4.41 -10.66
CA THR A 617 21.97 5.83 -10.72
C THR A 617 23.08 6.65 -11.35
N GLN A 618 22.71 7.65 -12.16
CA GLN A 618 23.63 8.60 -12.77
C GLN A 618 24.08 9.60 -11.68
N VAL A 619 24.77 9.08 -10.66
CA VAL A 619 25.27 9.83 -9.51
C VAL A 619 26.60 10.44 -9.89
N ASP A 620 26.80 11.70 -9.51
CA ASP A 620 28.10 12.36 -9.61
C ASP A 620 29.07 11.77 -8.57
N GLU A 621 29.64 10.59 -8.87
CA GLU A 621 30.61 9.89 -8.02
C GLU A 621 31.90 10.70 -7.80
N VAL A 622 32.26 11.57 -8.75
CA VAL A 622 33.50 12.36 -8.73
C VAL A 622 33.50 13.36 -7.58
N ASN A 623 32.36 13.98 -7.33
CA ASN A 623 32.21 14.98 -6.26
C ASN A 623 31.62 14.42 -4.97
N ALA A 624 31.37 13.10 -4.89
CA ALA A 624 30.81 12.45 -3.71
C ALA A 624 31.68 12.64 -2.45
N PRO A 625 31.08 12.69 -1.24
CA PRO A 625 31.86 12.88 -0.02
C PRO A 625 32.49 11.56 0.41
N ALA A 626 33.77 11.62 0.78
CA ALA A 626 34.50 10.59 1.49
C ALA A 626 34.72 11.05 2.94
N ASP A 627 34.26 10.25 3.89
CA ASP A 627 34.51 10.48 5.31
C ASP A 627 35.80 9.75 5.72
N VAL A 628 36.75 10.47 6.31
CA VAL A 628 38.03 9.94 6.78
C VAL A 628 38.14 10.17 8.28
N SER A 629 38.20 9.08 9.05
CA SER A 629 38.41 9.06 10.50
C SER A 629 39.88 8.78 10.79
N ILE A 630 40.56 9.74 11.40
CA ILE A 630 41.99 9.67 11.67
C ILE A 630 42.21 9.69 13.18
N GLN A 631 42.83 8.63 13.70
CA GLN A 631 43.24 8.56 15.10
C GLN A 631 44.76 8.74 15.21
N VAL A 632 45.19 9.89 15.70
CA VAL A 632 46.60 10.20 15.95
C VAL A 632 46.94 9.85 17.39
N TYR A 633 48.01 9.09 17.63
CA TYR A 633 48.40 8.67 18.98
C TYR A 633 49.90 8.76 19.23
N SER A 634 50.29 9.11 20.47
CA SER A 634 51.70 9.20 20.89
C SER A 634 52.29 7.83 21.25
N GLN A 635 53.61 7.69 21.10
CA GLN A 635 54.32 6.52 21.63
C GLN A 635 54.24 6.58 23.16
N GLY A 636 53.57 5.61 23.79
CA GLY A 636 53.51 5.55 25.25
C GLY A 636 54.92 5.50 25.83
N ASN A 637 55.18 6.30 26.86
CA ASN A 637 56.47 6.31 27.54
C ASN A 637 56.72 4.92 28.15
N ILE A 638 57.74 4.19 27.67
CA ILE A 638 58.16 2.90 28.26
C ILE A 638 59.02 3.15 29.50
N VAL A 639 58.59 4.05 30.39
CA VAL A 639 59.06 4.08 31.78
C VAL A 639 57.95 4.67 32.62
N SER A 640 57.29 3.82 33.40
CA SER A 640 56.49 4.25 34.53
C SER A 640 57.39 4.98 35.52
N HIS A 641 57.27 6.31 35.63
CA HIS A 641 57.78 7.01 36.81
C HIS A 641 56.83 6.75 37.98
N GLU A 642 56.70 5.49 38.41
CA GLU A 642 56.12 5.11 39.72
C GLU A 642 56.31 3.62 40.06
N SER A 643 57.44 3.02 39.68
CA SER A 643 57.88 1.72 40.22
C SER A 643 58.69 1.92 41.50
N GLY A 644 58.10 2.56 42.50
CA GLY A 644 58.65 2.66 43.86
C GLY A 644 58.05 1.59 44.77
N PRO A 645 58.80 1.05 45.76
CA PRO A 645 58.29 0.06 46.72
C PRO A 645 57.05 0.54 47.50
N PHE A 646 56.85 1.85 47.60
CA PHE A 646 55.67 2.47 48.20
C PHE A 646 54.36 2.24 47.43
N ALA A 647 54.41 2.12 46.09
CA ALA A 647 53.22 1.85 45.28
C ALA A 647 52.73 0.40 45.48
N THR A 648 53.66 -0.55 45.57
CA THR A 648 53.37 -1.96 45.86
C THR A 648 52.79 -2.13 47.26
N LEU A 649 53.32 -1.41 48.25
CA LEU A 649 52.83 -1.42 49.63
C LEU A 649 51.39 -0.87 49.73
N ARG A 650 51.09 0.23 49.03
CA ARG A 650 49.74 0.81 49.02
C ARG A 650 48.74 -0.10 48.31
N ARG A 651 49.17 -0.80 47.25
CA ARG A 651 48.34 -1.74 46.50
C ARG A 651 48.04 -3.02 47.28
N THR A 652 49.01 -3.56 48.03
CA THR A 652 48.79 -4.72 48.89
C THR A 652 47.96 -4.37 50.13
N LEU A 653 48.14 -3.16 50.70
CA LEU A 653 47.29 -2.64 51.78
C LEU A 653 45.85 -2.40 51.32
N ALA A 654 45.65 -1.85 50.13
CA ALA A 654 44.30 -1.66 49.58
C ALA A 654 43.61 -3.00 49.25
N GLN A 655 44.35 -3.98 48.72
CA GLN A 655 43.81 -5.32 48.45
C GLN A 655 43.51 -6.10 49.74
N SER A 656 44.36 -6.01 50.77
CA SER A 656 44.10 -6.67 52.06
C SER A 656 42.93 -6.01 52.80
N ALA A 657 42.82 -4.69 52.78
CA ALA A 657 41.66 -3.96 53.32
C ALA A 657 40.36 -4.32 52.58
N GLY A 658 40.41 -4.45 51.25
CA GLY A 658 39.28 -4.90 50.44
C GLY A 658 38.85 -6.33 50.77
N ALA A 659 39.79 -7.25 50.98
CA ALA A 659 39.51 -8.63 51.36
C ALA A 659 38.91 -8.75 52.78
N ILE A 660 39.37 -7.93 53.73
CA ILE A 660 38.81 -7.88 55.09
C ILE A 660 37.39 -7.30 55.08
N MET A 661 37.12 -6.24 54.31
CA MET A 661 35.76 -5.73 54.16
C MET A 661 34.84 -6.77 53.50
N TRP A 662 35.35 -7.54 52.54
CA TRP A 662 34.57 -8.61 51.91
C TRP A 662 34.26 -9.75 52.89
N SER A 663 35.22 -10.16 53.74
CA SER A 663 34.99 -11.20 54.75
C SER A 663 34.00 -10.75 55.84
N LEU A 664 34.13 -9.51 56.34
CA LEU A 664 33.16 -8.91 57.28
C LEU A 664 31.76 -8.84 56.69
N ARG A 665 31.64 -8.50 55.41
CA ARG A 665 30.35 -8.48 54.71
C ARG A 665 29.72 -9.87 54.63
N MET A 666 30.52 -10.91 54.34
CA MET A 666 30.03 -12.29 54.28
C MET A 666 29.64 -12.83 55.67
N ILE A 667 30.36 -12.47 56.72
CA ILE A 667 30.01 -12.81 58.11
C ILE A 667 28.69 -12.14 58.51
N GLY A 668 28.50 -10.85 58.18
CA GLY A 668 27.26 -10.13 58.45
C GLY A 668 26.04 -10.79 57.77
N VAL A 669 26.19 -11.24 56.53
CA VAL A 669 25.14 -11.98 55.80
C VAL A 669 24.85 -13.33 56.46
N ALA A 670 25.87 -14.07 56.91
CA ALA A 670 25.69 -15.35 57.59
C ALA A 670 24.91 -15.20 58.92
N ILE A 671 25.21 -14.17 59.70
CA ILE A 671 24.50 -13.86 60.95
C ILE A 671 23.05 -13.47 60.66
N ALA A 672 22.80 -12.62 59.66
CA ALA A 672 21.44 -12.22 59.27
C ALA A 672 20.58 -13.40 58.80
N PHE A 673 21.19 -14.43 58.19
CA PHE A 673 20.48 -15.63 57.74
C PHE A 673 20.22 -16.64 58.87
N LEU A 674 21.12 -16.76 59.85
CA LEU A 674 20.99 -17.72 60.95
C LEU A 674 20.11 -17.21 62.10
N ALA A 675 20.11 -15.91 62.38
CA ALA A 675 19.37 -15.33 63.50
C ALA A 675 17.86 -15.67 63.52
N PRO A 676 17.11 -15.64 62.38
CA PRO A 676 15.70 -15.99 62.36
C PRO A 676 15.44 -17.47 62.71
N TRP A 677 16.33 -18.37 62.28
CA TRP A 677 16.22 -19.81 62.56
C TRP A 677 16.48 -20.13 64.02
N VAL A 678 17.46 -19.47 64.64
CA VAL A 678 17.75 -19.62 66.06
C VAL A 678 16.55 -19.14 66.90
N ILE A 679 15.96 -18.01 66.54
CA ILE A 679 14.76 -17.49 67.22
C ILE A 679 13.57 -18.46 67.05
N ALA A 680 13.35 -18.99 65.84
CA ALA A 680 12.29 -19.97 65.59
C ALA A 680 12.46 -21.25 66.43
N ILE A 681 13.67 -21.78 66.55
CA ILE A 681 13.96 -22.95 67.38
C ILE A 681 13.68 -22.67 68.86
N VAL A 682 14.08 -21.51 69.38
CA VAL A 682 13.81 -21.11 70.76
C VAL A 682 12.30 -21.01 71.02
N VAL A 683 11.54 -20.45 70.08
CA VAL A 683 10.06 -20.38 70.18
C VAL A 683 9.44 -21.77 70.14
N ILE A 684 9.89 -22.66 69.26
CA ILE A 684 9.40 -24.05 69.18
C ILE A 684 9.68 -24.80 70.49
N VAL A 685 10.88 -24.69 71.04
CA VAL A 685 11.24 -25.32 72.32
C VAL A 685 10.41 -24.76 73.47
N TRP A 686 10.14 -23.45 73.47
CA TRP A 686 9.29 -22.81 74.48
C TRP A 686 7.83 -23.27 74.38
N VAL A 687 7.26 -23.35 73.17
CA VAL A 687 5.92 -23.87 72.92
C VAL A 687 5.82 -25.36 73.28
N ALA A 688 6.81 -26.17 72.90
CA ALA A 688 6.86 -27.59 73.27
C ALA A 688 6.90 -27.78 74.79
N LYS A 689 7.73 -27.00 75.51
CA LYS A 689 7.75 -26.99 76.99
C LYS A 689 6.45 -26.49 77.60
N ARG A 690 5.69 -25.64 76.90
CA ARG A 690 4.38 -25.13 77.36
C ARG A 690 3.27 -26.16 77.13
N VAL A 691 3.28 -26.88 76.01
CA VAL A 691 2.34 -27.97 75.70
C VAL A 691 2.59 -29.21 76.58
N ILE A 692 3.86 -29.57 76.85
CA ILE A 692 4.20 -30.67 77.77
C ILE A 692 3.77 -30.33 79.21
N ARG A 693 3.85 -29.05 79.62
CA ARG A 693 3.32 -28.61 80.93
C ARG A 693 1.79 -28.58 81.00
N ALA A 694 1.10 -28.33 79.89
CA ALA A 694 -0.36 -28.35 79.81
C ALA A 694 -0.94 -29.77 79.77
N ARG A 695 -0.23 -30.76 79.20
CA ARG A 695 -0.62 -32.19 79.17
C ARG A 695 -0.31 -32.99 80.44
N ARG A 696 0.19 -32.35 81.51
CA ARG A 696 0.35 -32.96 82.85
C ARG A 696 -0.75 -32.53 83.84
N LYS A 697 -1.81 -31.86 83.37
CA LYS A 697 -2.94 -31.39 84.19
C LYS A 697 -4.33 -31.75 83.60
N LEU A 698 -4.37 -32.72 82.70
CA LEU A 698 -5.54 -33.50 82.25
C LEU A 698 -5.09 -34.96 82.31
#